data_AF-A0A831SL92-F1
#
_entry.id   AF-A0A831SL92-F1
#
_cell.length_a   1.000
_cell.length_b   1.000
_cell.length_c   1.000
_cell.angle_alpha   90.00
_cell.angle_beta   90.00
_cell.angle_gamma   90.00
#
_symmetry.space_group_name_H-M   'P 1'
#
loop_
_entity.id
_entity.type
_entity.pdbx_description
1 polymer ?
#
loop_
_entity_poly.entity_id
_entity_poly.type
_entity_poly.pdbx_seq_one_letter_code
_entity_poly.pdbx_strand_id
1 'polypeptide(L)'
;MTMKFSKKGVSIGLALIVILSIFSVTIFYISDYYKREQKLEKEKGKTYGEGFFIIKKEFNFSEPTIKVNNGYSNVYVKEANLYSINDGRPVVPVNLTVVELPFGSKIINVNYEHSEPKEISLSNKLSFGSCSTLTGMDKDIYSKNIFYPEEWVSYHTGGGLSNGVHKTFFVLRVNPVRYNSFYDKLQFIQNIKVEIVYKEPDAPLLSDKHENDLLIIAPLEFTKTLEPLAEHKNKLGVETKIVGLDEIYKQSIGRDDQEKIKYYIKSAVENWGTKYVLLVGGIRGQSSKWNLPVRYSHVLIPEGTQEVIEPEFISDLYYADIYDSEGGFSSWDSNDNGVFAEWEKGYKDKMDLYPDVYLGRLPCRNKREVKIMVDKIINYEKNKASDDWFKRIILISGDHWDDPDHITEGVLIMEKASEIMSDFEPVKLYATEENKLLVRDINKALNKGAGFAYFCGHGSSTAWGIHYPPDAQGWAPTLTRLGVIPFYLPMYMNFLRNKNKLPVTIVGGCLNGKFDISLSKNLKKGKLSLSGKCWAWKLTSKKGGGSIATIANSGLGTHAMGDADHNSVNDYLEVLDGWLELKFLQLYAKEHSKILGMNHGQAITEYLNRFLGSNDEMDAKMVQQWILFGDPSLIIGGYG
;
A
#
# COMPACT_ATOMS: atom_id res chain seq x y z
N MET A 1 -60.38 -38.16 30.36
CA MET A 1 -59.78 -37.46 31.52
C MET A 1 -58.42 -36.97 31.10
N THR A 2 -58.37 -35.79 30.48
CA THR A 2 -57.15 -35.19 29.91
C THR A 2 -56.72 -34.04 30.82
N MET A 3 -55.65 -34.24 31.59
CA MET A 3 -55.05 -33.20 32.44
C MET A 3 -54.40 -32.13 31.54
N LYS A 4 -54.91 -30.90 31.63
CA LYS A 4 -54.25 -29.70 31.09
C LYS A 4 -53.06 -29.35 31.99
N PHE A 5 -51.85 -29.49 31.46
CA PHE A 5 -50.68 -28.83 32.05
C PHE A 5 -50.66 -27.34 31.66
N SER A 6 -50.48 -26.49 32.67
CA SER A 6 -50.45 -25.03 32.59
C SER A 6 -49.25 -24.53 31.79
N LYS A 7 -49.50 -23.85 30.67
CA LYS A 7 -48.50 -23.12 29.85
C LYS A 7 -47.84 -21.92 30.56
N LYS A 8 -48.23 -21.58 31.80
CA LYS A 8 -47.67 -20.43 32.53
C LYS A 8 -46.32 -20.69 33.21
N GLY A 9 -45.91 -21.96 33.39
CA GLY A 9 -44.63 -22.29 34.04
C GLY A 9 -43.41 -22.17 33.12
N VAL A 10 -43.59 -22.38 31.81
CA VAL A 10 -42.46 -22.48 30.84
C VAL A 10 -42.00 -21.11 30.34
N SER A 11 -42.89 -20.10 30.23
CA SER A 11 -42.48 -18.75 29.79
C SER A 11 -41.75 -17.94 30.88
N ILE A 12 -42.01 -18.24 32.16
CA ILE A 12 -41.33 -17.59 33.28
C ILE A 12 -39.90 -18.13 33.42
N GLY A 13 -39.70 -19.45 33.22
CA GLY A 13 -38.38 -20.07 33.25
C GLY A 13 -37.45 -19.60 32.12
N LEU A 14 -37.96 -19.44 30.89
CA LEU A 14 -37.17 -18.93 29.77
C LEU A 14 -36.81 -17.44 29.94
N ALA A 15 -37.74 -16.62 30.42
CA ALA A 15 -37.48 -15.20 30.69
C ALA A 15 -36.44 -15.01 31.80
N LEU A 16 -36.46 -15.84 32.85
CA LEU A 16 -35.46 -15.82 33.92
C LEU A 16 -34.06 -16.21 33.41
N ILE A 17 -33.94 -17.20 32.51
CA ILE A 17 -32.65 -17.62 31.94
C ILE A 17 -32.07 -16.52 31.04
N VAL A 18 -32.90 -15.85 30.23
CA VAL A 18 -32.45 -14.73 29.38
C VAL A 18 -32.03 -13.53 30.23
N ILE A 19 -32.78 -13.18 31.28
CA ILE A 19 -32.43 -12.09 32.21
C ILE A 19 -31.15 -12.42 32.98
N LEU A 20 -30.96 -13.66 33.43
CA LEU A 20 -29.72 -14.11 34.09
C LEU A 20 -28.51 -14.10 33.14
N SER A 21 -28.69 -14.41 31.85
CA SER A 21 -27.61 -14.32 30.85
C SER A 21 -27.25 -12.89 30.48
N ILE A 22 -28.21 -11.97 30.44
CA ILE A 22 -27.94 -10.55 30.21
C ILE A 22 -27.22 -9.98 31.44
N PHE A 23 -27.70 -10.29 32.65
CA PHE A 23 -27.03 -9.88 33.89
C PHE A 23 -25.62 -10.45 34.02
N SER A 24 -25.38 -11.70 33.63
CA SER A 24 -24.04 -12.29 33.70
C SER A 24 -23.07 -11.64 32.72
N VAL A 25 -23.51 -11.31 31.50
CA VAL A 25 -22.68 -10.56 30.52
C VAL A 25 -22.42 -9.13 31.02
N THR A 26 -23.43 -8.43 31.54
CA THR A 26 -23.25 -7.07 32.09
C THR A 26 -22.34 -7.07 33.32
N ILE A 27 -22.46 -8.05 34.22
CA ILE A 27 -21.56 -8.22 35.38
C ILE A 27 -20.14 -8.56 34.93
N PHE A 28 -19.97 -9.37 33.86
CA PHE A 28 -18.66 -9.66 33.30
C PHE A 28 -18.00 -8.42 32.69
N TYR A 29 -18.76 -7.60 31.96
CA TYR A 29 -18.28 -6.32 31.41
C TYR A 29 -17.97 -5.30 32.51
N ILE A 30 -18.82 -5.17 33.52
CA ILE A 30 -18.56 -4.30 34.67
C ILE A 30 -17.35 -4.82 35.46
N SER A 31 -17.20 -6.13 35.63
CA SER A 31 -16.04 -6.72 36.29
C SER A 31 -14.75 -6.54 35.48
N ASP A 32 -14.79 -6.61 34.15
CA ASP A 32 -13.62 -6.40 33.30
C ASP A 32 -13.25 -4.90 33.26
N TYR A 33 -14.25 -4.02 33.18
CA TYR A 33 -14.08 -2.56 33.32
C TYR A 33 -13.46 -2.19 34.67
N TYR A 34 -14.01 -2.69 35.79
CA TYR A 34 -13.43 -2.45 37.12
C TYR A 34 -12.05 -3.09 37.31
N LYS A 35 -11.77 -4.22 36.67
CA LYS A 35 -10.41 -4.81 36.67
C LYS A 35 -9.42 -3.97 35.86
N ARG A 36 -9.85 -3.38 34.74
CA ARG A 36 -9.04 -2.44 33.95
C ARG A 36 -8.81 -1.13 34.71
N GLU A 37 -9.85 -0.54 35.29
CA GLU A 37 -9.77 0.63 36.19
C GLU A 37 -8.85 0.37 37.39
N GLN A 38 -9.00 -0.75 38.10
CA GLN A 38 -8.11 -1.09 39.22
C GLN A 38 -6.67 -1.40 38.79
N LYS A 39 -6.46 -1.87 37.55
CA LYS A 39 -5.13 -2.05 36.97
C LYS A 39 -4.51 -0.70 36.59
N LEU A 40 -5.30 0.21 36.03
CA LEU A 40 -4.94 1.61 35.72
C LEU A 40 -4.62 2.39 37.01
N GLU A 41 -5.41 2.25 38.07
CA GLU A 41 -5.12 2.84 39.39
C GLU A 41 -3.89 2.24 40.07
N LYS A 42 -3.63 0.93 39.89
CA LYS A 42 -2.38 0.30 40.37
C LYS A 42 -1.13 0.69 39.58
N GLU A 43 -1.28 1.29 38.40
CA GLU A 43 -0.18 1.75 37.55
C GLU A 43 0.04 3.26 37.64
N LYS A 44 -0.97 4.04 38.03
CA LYS A 44 -0.84 5.45 38.42
C LYS A 44 0.01 5.59 39.70
N GLY A 45 1.32 5.68 39.51
CA GLY A 45 2.30 5.85 40.59
C GLY A 45 3.51 4.93 40.53
N LYS A 46 3.64 4.06 39.51
CA LYS A 46 4.89 3.32 39.30
C LYS A 46 5.97 4.26 38.77
N THR A 47 7.00 4.50 39.58
CA THR A 47 8.32 4.87 39.05
C THR A 47 8.81 3.68 38.22
N TYR A 48 8.79 3.81 36.90
CA TYR A 48 9.42 2.84 36.03
C TYR A 48 10.92 2.77 36.38
N GLY A 49 11.45 1.56 36.55
CA GLY A 49 12.86 1.35 36.90
C GLY A 49 13.82 1.73 35.78
N GLU A 50 15.09 1.36 35.90
CA GLU A 50 16.07 1.54 34.84
C GLU A 50 15.64 0.83 33.53
N GLY A 51 15.88 1.47 32.38
CA GLY A 51 15.61 0.92 31.05
C GLY A 51 14.24 1.23 30.44
N PHE A 52 13.38 1.99 31.13
CA PHE A 52 12.13 2.50 30.56
C PHE A 52 12.26 3.97 30.16
N PHE A 53 11.68 4.31 29.01
CA PHE A 53 11.64 5.66 28.45
C PHE A 53 10.21 6.15 28.38
N ILE A 54 10.03 7.46 28.56
CA ILE A 54 8.70 8.10 28.58
C ILE A 54 8.67 9.23 27.57
N ILE A 55 7.70 9.17 26.66
CA ILE A 55 7.37 10.26 25.73
C ILE A 55 6.04 10.85 26.16
N LYS A 56 6.03 12.16 26.42
CA LYS A 56 4.81 12.91 26.74
C LYS A 56 4.41 13.77 25.55
N LYS A 57 3.15 13.67 25.13
CA LYS A 57 2.55 14.51 24.10
C LYS A 57 1.33 15.20 24.69
N GLU A 58 1.23 16.51 24.47
CA GLU A 58 0.11 17.32 24.91
C GLU A 58 -0.50 17.99 23.69
N PHE A 59 -1.82 17.85 23.55
CA PHE A 59 -2.59 18.42 22.46
C PHE A 59 -3.66 19.34 23.04
N ASN A 60 -3.78 20.53 22.46
CA ASN A 60 -4.82 21.50 22.76
C ASN A 60 -5.52 21.80 21.44
N PHE A 61 -6.81 21.49 21.37
CA PHE A 61 -7.62 21.56 20.16
C PHE A 61 -8.52 22.78 20.19
N SER A 62 -8.54 23.57 19.13
CA SER A 62 -9.51 24.63 18.96
C SER A 62 -10.93 24.05 18.89
N GLU A 63 -11.94 24.83 19.33
CA GLU A 63 -13.35 24.42 19.23
C GLU A 63 -13.69 23.99 17.80
N PRO A 64 -14.43 22.87 17.63
CA PRO A 64 -14.73 22.32 16.32
C PRO A 64 -15.63 23.27 15.53
N THR A 65 -15.30 23.46 14.25
CA THR A 65 -16.19 24.17 13.31
C THR A 65 -17.01 23.14 12.56
N ILE A 66 -18.33 23.31 12.53
CA ILE A 66 -19.25 22.44 11.80
C ILE A 66 -19.81 23.19 10.60
N LYS A 67 -19.69 22.59 9.41
CA LYS A 67 -20.31 23.09 8.18
C LYS A 67 -21.28 22.05 7.64
N VAL A 68 -22.29 22.50 6.91
CA VAL A 68 -23.22 21.61 6.22
C VAL A 68 -22.96 21.72 4.72
N ASN A 69 -22.61 20.60 4.09
CA ASN A 69 -22.36 20.48 2.67
C ASN A 69 -23.18 19.31 2.13
N ASN A 70 -23.90 19.51 1.02
CA ASN A 70 -24.67 18.47 0.35
C ASN A 70 -25.60 17.63 1.27
N GLY A 71 -26.16 18.27 2.32
CA GLY A 71 -27.04 17.61 3.28
C GLY A 71 -26.35 16.81 4.39
N TYR A 72 -25.01 16.83 4.44
CA TYR A 72 -24.21 16.23 5.51
C TYR A 72 -23.49 17.29 6.34
N SER A 73 -23.15 16.96 7.58
CA SER A 73 -22.29 17.76 8.44
C SER A 73 -20.82 17.35 8.26
N ASN A 74 -19.93 18.33 8.14
CA ASN A 74 -18.48 18.16 8.21
C ASN A 74 -17.96 18.85 9.45
N VAL A 75 -17.05 18.20 10.18
CA VAL A 75 -16.45 18.74 11.40
C VAL A 75 -14.96 18.95 11.21
N TYR A 76 -14.51 20.16 11.51
CA TYR A 76 -13.11 20.58 11.36
C TYR A 76 -12.52 20.96 12.71
N VAL A 77 -11.34 20.45 12.98
CA VAL A 77 -10.50 20.84 14.13
C VAL A 77 -9.18 21.33 13.56
N LYS A 78 -8.77 22.56 13.91
CA LYS A 78 -7.61 23.23 13.31
C LYS A 78 -6.32 22.44 13.44
N GLU A 79 -6.14 21.75 14.56
CA GLU A 79 -4.95 20.98 14.90
C GLU A 79 -5.01 19.53 14.39
N ALA A 80 -6.08 19.12 13.71
CA ALA A 80 -6.10 17.85 12.98
C ALA A 80 -5.25 17.94 11.72
N ASN A 81 -4.50 16.88 11.41
CA ASN A 81 -3.61 16.78 10.25
C ASN A 81 -3.95 15.60 9.33
N LEU A 82 -5.05 14.91 9.64
CA LEU A 82 -5.64 13.85 8.86
C LEU A 82 -7.16 13.86 9.06
N TYR A 83 -7.90 13.65 7.99
CA TYR A 83 -9.31 13.28 8.03
C TYR A 83 -9.41 11.82 7.60
N SER A 84 -10.04 10.97 8.42
CA SER A 84 -10.09 9.53 8.15
C SER A 84 -11.15 9.24 7.10
N ILE A 85 -10.72 9.17 5.83
CA ILE A 85 -11.56 8.84 4.67
C ILE A 85 -11.45 7.34 4.44
N ASN A 86 -12.38 6.59 5.03
CA ASN A 86 -12.53 5.15 4.83
C ASN A 86 -13.91 4.86 4.23
N ASP A 87 -13.99 3.83 3.40
CA ASP A 87 -15.21 3.48 2.66
C ASP A 87 -16.43 3.34 3.59
N GLY A 88 -17.44 4.20 3.39
CA GLY A 88 -18.69 4.18 4.14
C GLY A 88 -18.60 4.66 5.60
N ARG A 89 -17.40 4.93 6.15
CA ARG A 89 -17.22 5.34 7.56
C ARG A 89 -17.28 6.86 7.73
N PRO A 90 -17.73 7.38 8.89
CA PRO A 90 -17.77 8.82 9.15
C PRO A 90 -16.39 9.49 9.02
N VAL A 91 -16.33 10.61 8.31
CA VAL A 91 -15.11 11.41 8.15
C VAL A 91 -14.86 12.26 9.40
N VAL A 92 -13.88 11.85 10.20
CA VAL A 92 -13.54 12.51 11.46
C VAL A 92 -12.13 13.10 11.46
N PRO A 93 -11.91 14.24 12.14
CA PRO A 93 -10.60 14.84 12.30
C PRO A 93 -9.73 14.01 13.25
N VAL A 94 -8.49 13.78 12.85
CA VAL A 94 -7.48 13.04 13.61
C VAL A 94 -6.20 13.86 13.68
N ASN A 95 -5.58 13.88 14.86
CA ASN A 95 -4.18 14.28 14.99
C ASN A 95 -3.30 13.03 14.99
N LEU A 96 -2.58 12.84 13.89
CA LEU A 96 -1.63 11.76 13.66
C LEU A 96 -0.22 12.22 14.04
N THR A 97 0.46 11.45 14.88
CA THR A 97 1.87 11.66 15.22
C THR A 97 2.65 10.37 15.04
N VAL A 98 3.69 10.39 14.20
CA VAL A 98 4.62 9.27 14.04
C VAL A 98 5.84 9.52 14.92
N VAL A 99 6.22 8.50 15.69
CA VAL A 99 7.45 8.49 16.49
C VAL A 99 8.31 7.33 16.00
N GLU A 100 9.53 7.63 15.54
CA GLU A 100 10.53 6.62 15.21
C GLU A 100 11.35 6.27 16.45
N LEU A 101 11.27 5.03 16.89
CA LEU A 101 12.02 4.48 18.02
C LEU A 101 13.16 3.58 17.52
N PRO A 102 14.17 3.30 18.36
CA PRO A 102 15.16 2.25 18.06
C PRO A 102 14.45 0.93 17.71
N PHE A 103 14.91 0.28 16.64
CA PHE A 103 14.29 -0.96 16.18
C PHE A 103 14.30 -2.04 17.25
N GLY A 104 13.16 -2.69 17.46
CA GLY A 104 12.93 -3.64 18.55
C GLY A 104 12.37 -3.02 19.83
N SER A 105 12.00 -1.73 19.82
CA SER A 105 11.40 -1.08 20.99
C SER A 105 10.03 -1.65 21.31
N LYS A 106 9.80 -1.97 22.57
CA LYS A 106 8.54 -2.51 23.08
C LYS A 106 7.71 -1.43 23.74
N ILE A 107 6.47 -1.22 23.26
CA ILE A 107 5.51 -0.34 23.92
C ILE A 107 4.96 -1.05 25.16
N ILE A 108 5.14 -0.41 26.32
CA ILE A 108 4.76 -0.97 27.63
C ILE A 108 3.39 -0.45 28.04
N ASN A 109 3.15 0.85 27.87
CA ASN A 109 1.88 1.46 28.21
C ASN A 109 1.64 2.73 27.39
N VAL A 110 0.37 3.03 27.11
CA VAL A 110 -0.07 4.29 26.52
C VAL A 110 -1.23 4.79 27.38
N ASN A 111 -0.93 5.71 28.29
CA ASN A 111 -1.93 6.32 29.17
C ASN A 111 -2.31 7.68 28.63
N TYR A 112 -3.54 8.11 28.90
CA TYR A 112 -3.95 9.46 28.57
C TYR A 112 -4.92 10.04 29.61
N GLU A 113 -4.89 11.36 29.72
CA GLU A 113 -5.83 12.16 30.49
C GLU A 113 -6.37 13.28 29.58
N HIS A 114 -7.68 13.43 29.50
CA HIS A 114 -8.33 14.43 28.65
C HIS A 114 -9.27 15.33 29.45
N SER A 115 -9.62 16.49 28.88
CA SER A 115 -10.67 17.36 29.43
C SER A 115 -12.04 16.69 29.39
N GLU A 116 -12.94 17.11 30.27
CA GLU A 116 -14.38 16.75 30.23
C GLU A 116 -14.94 16.88 28.80
N PRO A 117 -15.49 15.80 28.21
CA PRO A 117 -16.05 15.86 26.86
C PRO A 117 -17.28 16.78 26.79
N LYS A 118 -17.29 17.67 25.79
CA LYS A 118 -18.45 18.50 25.46
C LYS A 118 -19.33 17.79 24.45
N GLU A 119 -20.64 17.75 24.68
CA GLU A 119 -21.60 17.27 23.69
C GLU A 119 -22.00 18.38 22.72
N ILE A 120 -22.06 18.05 21.43
CA ILE A 120 -22.50 18.97 20.38
C ILE A 120 -23.52 18.24 19.51
N SER A 121 -24.75 18.72 19.45
CA SER A 121 -25.78 18.16 18.56
C SER A 121 -25.53 18.60 17.12
N LEU A 122 -25.69 17.68 16.17
CA LEU A 122 -25.65 17.98 14.74
C LEU A 122 -27.06 18.15 14.18
N SER A 123 -27.16 18.96 13.13
CA SER A 123 -28.41 19.11 12.36
C SER A 123 -28.57 18.05 11.28
N ASN A 124 -27.46 17.45 10.82
CA ASN A 124 -27.41 16.41 9.80
C ASN A 124 -26.44 15.30 10.21
N LYS A 125 -26.51 14.17 9.51
CA LYS A 125 -25.52 13.10 9.66
C LYS A 125 -24.15 13.59 9.20
N LEU A 126 -23.09 13.09 9.85
CA LEU A 126 -21.73 13.37 9.43
C LEU A 126 -21.42 12.70 8.08
N SER A 127 -20.64 13.36 7.22
CA SER A 127 -20.23 12.83 5.91
C SER A 127 -19.45 11.53 6.03
N PHE A 128 -19.41 10.71 4.98
CA PHE A 128 -18.68 9.44 4.97
C PHE A 128 -17.74 9.37 3.77
N GLY A 129 -16.64 8.63 3.92
CA GLY A 129 -15.68 8.43 2.84
C GLY A 129 -16.26 7.59 1.70
N SER A 130 -15.89 7.91 0.46
CA SER A 130 -16.29 7.18 -0.73
C SER A 130 -15.07 6.65 -1.48
N CYS A 131 -14.77 5.37 -1.28
CA CYS A 131 -13.58 4.72 -1.82
C CYS A 131 -13.91 3.68 -2.91
N SER A 132 -15.16 3.64 -3.38
CA SER A 132 -15.61 2.78 -4.48
C SER A 132 -16.89 3.27 -5.16
N THR A 133 -17.15 2.87 -6.40
CA THR A 133 -18.41 3.15 -7.12
C THR A 133 -19.65 2.53 -6.47
N LEU A 134 -19.45 1.67 -5.47
CA LEU A 134 -20.50 0.94 -4.74
C LEU A 134 -20.67 1.44 -3.29
N THR A 135 -19.99 2.54 -2.92
CA THR A 135 -19.98 3.06 -1.54
C THR A 135 -21.39 3.35 -1.03
N GLY A 136 -21.67 2.90 0.20
CA GLY A 136 -22.77 3.39 1.02
C GLY A 136 -22.34 3.56 2.47
N MET A 137 -23.17 4.23 3.28
CA MET A 137 -22.94 4.34 4.72
C MET A 137 -22.75 2.96 5.36
N ASP A 138 -21.67 2.81 6.12
CA ASP A 138 -21.39 1.60 6.89
C ASP A 138 -22.51 1.38 7.90
N LYS A 139 -23.31 0.33 7.67
CA LYS A 139 -24.46 0.00 8.51
C LYS A 139 -24.03 -0.33 9.93
N ASP A 140 -22.85 -0.91 10.13
CA ASP A 140 -22.38 -1.28 11.46
C ASP A 140 -22.01 -0.06 12.32
N ILE A 141 -21.77 1.09 11.70
CA ILE A 141 -21.57 2.36 12.39
C ILE A 141 -22.88 3.15 12.44
N TYR A 142 -23.48 3.42 11.28
CA TYR A 142 -24.62 4.34 11.16
C TYR A 142 -25.92 3.84 11.80
N SER A 143 -26.05 2.54 12.09
CA SER A 143 -27.26 1.97 12.71
C SER A 143 -27.13 1.61 14.20
N LYS A 144 -25.94 1.80 14.81
CA LYS A 144 -25.67 1.42 16.20
C LYS A 144 -25.50 2.64 17.10
N ASN A 145 -25.85 2.48 18.38
CA ASN A 145 -25.59 3.48 19.42
C ASN A 145 -24.15 3.33 19.95
N ILE A 146 -23.18 3.68 19.12
CA ILE A 146 -21.75 3.66 19.43
C ILE A 146 -21.13 5.01 19.08
N PHE A 147 -20.02 5.35 19.73
CA PHE A 147 -19.18 6.47 19.29
C PHE A 147 -18.14 5.96 18.30
N TYR A 148 -17.97 6.67 17.18
CA TYR A 148 -16.95 6.42 16.18
C TYR A 148 -15.97 7.60 16.09
N PRO A 149 -14.65 7.38 16.18
CA PRO A 149 -14.04 6.15 16.68
C PRO A 149 -14.42 5.95 18.15
N GLU A 150 -14.31 4.72 18.65
CA GLU A 150 -14.66 4.40 20.04
C GLU A 150 -13.65 5.00 21.03
N GLU A 151 -12.36 4.97 20.70
CA GLU A 151 -11.29 5.43 21.58
C GLU A 151 -10.83 6.86 21.25
N TRP A 152 -10.50 7.64 22.29
CA TRP A 152 -9.88 8.96 22.12
C TRP A 152 -8.45 8.87 21.59
N VAL A 153 -7.76 7.81 21.96
CA VAL A 153 -6.39 7.51 21.56
C VAL A 153 -6.31 6.09 21.05
N SER A 154 -5.80 5.92 19.84
CA SER A 154 -5.40 4.62 19.31
C SER A 154 -3.96 4.70 18.80
N TYR A 155 -3.31 3.54 18.68
CA TYR A 155 -1.97 3.49 18.14
C TYR A 155 -1.73 2.20 17.36
N HIS A 156 -0.69 2.23 16.55
CA HIS A 156 -0.18 1.08 15.82
C HIS A 156 1.35 1.08 15.89
N THR A 157 1.93 -0.12 15.85
CA THR A 157 3.38 -0.29 15.78
C THR A 157 3.76 -1.13 14.57
N GLY A 158 4.88 -0.78 13.93
CA GLY A 158 5.46 -1.55 12.83
C GLY A 158 6.99 -1.48 12.84
N GLY A 159 7.66 -2.44 12.22
CA GLY A 159 9.12 -2.54 12.11
C GLY A 159 9.56 -2.50 10.66
N GLY A 160 10.46 -1.58 10.29
CA GLY A 160 10.96 -1.54 8.91
C GLY A 160 11.93 -0.41 8.63
N LEU A 161 12.27 -0.22 7.35
CA LEU A 161 13.18 0.84 6.92
C LEU A 161 12.50 2.20 6.89
N SER A 162 13.16 3.18 7.52
CA SER A 162 12.98 4.62 7.28
C SER A 162 14.30 5.17 6.76
N ASN A 163 14.31 5.68 5.52
CA ASN A 163 15.50 6.27 4.90
C ASN A 163 16.77 5.39 4.99
N GLY A 164 16.60 4.07 4.89
CA GLY A 164 17.67 3.09 4.88
C GLY A 164 18.15 2.62 6.26
N VAL A 165 17.45 3.00 7.33
CA VAL A 165 17.72 2.58 8.71
C VAL A 165 16.48 1.89 9.28
N HIS A 166 16.66 0.72 9.91
CA HIS A 166 15.56 0.03 10.58
C HIS A 166 15.08 0.82 11.80
N LYS A 167 13.76 0.98 11.92
CA LYS A 167 13.07 1.69 13.00
C LYS A 167 11.87 0.88 13.48
N THR A 168 11.52 1.07 14.75
CA THR A 168 10.18 0.76 15.23
C THR A 168 9.34 2.02 15.08
N PHE A 169 8.33 1.99 14.24
CA PHE A 169 7.36 3.07 14.11
C PHE A 169 6.30 2.93 15.20
N PHE A 170 6.06 4.01 15.94
CA PHE A 170 4.90 4.16 16.82
C PHE A 170 4.00 5.26 16.26
N VAL A 171 2.83 4.87 15.75
CA VAL A 171 1.89 5.77 15.10
C VAL A 171 0.75 6.06 16.06
N LEU A 172 0.76 7.25 16.66
CA LEU A 172 -0.26 7.74 17.58
C LEU A 172 -1.38 8.43 16.81
N ARG A 173 -2.63 8.06 17.10
CA ARG A 173 -3.83 8.76 16.65
C ARG A 173 -4.59 9.31 17.85
N VAL A 174 -4.80 10.61 17.84
CA VAL A 174 -5.65 11.30 18.80
C VAL A 174 -6.88 11.81 18.08
N ASN A 175 -8.05 11.39 18.54
CA ASN A 175 -9.35 11.72 17.94
C ASN A 175 -10.00 12.82 18.77
N PRO A 176 -9.79 14.12 18.48
CA PRO A 176 -10.39 15.21 19.27
C PRO A 176 -11.92 15.19 19.27
N VAL A 177 -12.52 14.56 18.25
CA VAL A 177 -13.96 14.43 18.06
C VAL A 177 -14.33 12.97 17.87
N ARG A 178 -15.42 12.54 18.52
CA ARG A 178 -16.09 11.25 18.26
C ARG A 178 -17.54 11.50 17.89
N TYR A 179 -18.11 10.67 17.03
CA TYR A 179 -19.45 10.83 16.48
C TYR A 179 -20.35 9.65 16.84
N ASN A 180 -21.57 9.95 17.29
CA ASN A 180 -22.63 8.96 17.47
C ASN A 180 -23.76 9.24 16.47
N SER A 181 -23.91 8.34 15.52
CA SER A 181 -24.87 8.44 14.40
C SER A 181 -26.32 8.12 14.76
N PHE A 182 -26.57 7.49 15.91
CA PHE A 182 -27.92 7.19 16.37
C PHE A 182 -28.61 8.44 16.90
N TYR A 183 -27.85 9.31 17.57
CA TYR A 183 -28.33 10.59 18.11
C TYR A 183 -27.91 11.80 17.27
N ASP A 184 -27.12 11.59 16.22
CA ASP A 184 -26.48 12.65 15.42
C ASP A 184 -25.76 13.67 16.32
N LYS A 185 -24.87 13.17 17.19
CA LYS A 185 -24.14 13.96 18.20
C LYS A 185 -22.64 13.74 18.12
N LEU A 186 -21.89 14.79 18.40
CA LEU A 186 -20.45 14.74 18.62
C LEU A 186 -20.12 14.80 20.12
N GLN A 187 -19.03 14.15 20.49
CA GLN A 187 -18.27 14.48 21.68
C GLN A 187 -16.95 15.10 21.28
N PHE A 188 -16.56 16.19 21.96
CA PHE A 188 -15.33 16.92 21.71
C PHE A 188 -14.53 17.09 22.99
N ILE A 189 -13.22 16.86 22.92
CA ILE A 189 -12.27 17.17 24.00
C ILE A 189 -11.36 18.32 23.60
N GLN A 190 -11.24 19.31 24.49
CA GLN A 190 -10.40 20.48 24.30
C GLN A 190 -8.91 20.14 24.43
N ASN A 191 -8.56 19.34 25.44
CA ASN A 191 -7.16 19.04 25.77
C ASN A 191 -6.98 17.55 26.04
N ILE A 192 -5.82 17.01 25.66
CA ILE A 192 -5.41 15.65 26.03
C ILE A 192 -3.90 15.55 26.20
N LYS A 193 -3.48 14.85 27.25
CA LYS A 193 -2.10 14.50 27.53
C LYS A 193 -1.95 12.99 27.37
N VAL A 194 -1.04 12.57 26.50
CA VAL A 194 -0.70 11.18 26.25
C VAL A 194 0.69 10.90 26.79
N GLU A 195 0.83 9.89 27.62
CA GLU A 195 2.09 9.36 28.13
C GLU A 195 2.34 7.99 27.52
N ILE A 196 3.40 7.89 26.72
CA ILE A 196 3.84 6.66 26.06
C ILE A 196 5.06 6.16 26.82
N VAL A 197 4.96 4.96 27.36
CA VAL A 197 6.05 4.28 28.06
C VAL A 197 6.53 3.15 27.18
N TYR A 198 7.82 3.14 26.88
CA TYR A 198 8.43 2.11 26.05
C TYR A 198 9.76 1.64 26.65
N LYS A 199 10.20 0.47 26.23
CA LYS A 199 11.51 -0.09 26.56
C LYS A 199 12.28 -0.35 25.27
N GLU A 200 13.49 0.18 25.19
CA GLU A 200 14.44 -0.13 24.10
C GLU A 200 15.03 -1.54 24.31
N PRO A 201 15.45 -2.24 23.25
CA PRO A 201 16.15 -3.52 23.40
C PRO A 201 17.47 -3.31 24.14
N ASP A 202 17.88 -4.30 24.94
CA ASP A 202 19.09 -4.19 25.79
C ASP A 202 20.39 -4.05 24.94
N ALA A 203 20.33 -4.40 23.65
CA ALA A 203 21.34 -4.14 22.64
C ALA A 203 20.69 -3.94 21.26
N PRO A 204 21.35 -3.26 20.29
CA PRO A 204 20.83 -3.15 18.92
C PRO A 204 20.57 -4.54 18.31
N LEU A 205 19.35 -4.78 17.82
CA LEU A 205 18.98 -6.05 17.20
C LEU A 205 19.68 -6.29 15.86
N LEU A 206 19.98 -5.19 15.16
CA LEU A 206 20.65 -5.18 13.87
C LEU A 206 21.87 -4.26 13.93
N SER A 207 22.89 -4.62 13.17
CA SER A 207 24.10 -3.82 12.97
C SER A 207 24.15 -3.34 11.53
N ASP A 208 24.47 -2.06 11.30
CA ASP A 208 24.68 -1.52 9.96
C ASP A 208 26.03 -2.00 9.41
N LYS A 209 26.01 -3.22 8.86
CA LYS A 209 27.15 -3.81 8.17
C LYS A 209 27.03 -3.47 6.68
N HIS A 210 28.14 -3.13 6.05
CA HIS A 210 28.21 -2.90 4.60
C HIS A 210 28.93 -4.08 3.91
N GLU A 211 28.66 -5.30 4.36
CA GLU A 211 29.29 -6.51 3.80
C GLU A 211 28.53 -7.06 2.58
N ASN A 212 27.25 -6.69 2.45
CA ASN A 212 26.44 -6.92 1.26
C ASN A 212 25.24 -5.98 1.26
N ASP A 213 25.31 -4.88 0.50
CA ASP A 213 24.19 -3.94 0.34
C ASP A 213 23.05 -4.53 -0.52
N LEU A 214 23.40 -5.17 -1.65
CA LEU A 214 22.45 -5.72 -2.63
C LEU A 214 22.55 -7.25 -2.72
N LEU A 215 21.47 -7.94 -2.39
CA LEU A 215 21.32 -9.37 -2.57
C LEU A 215 20.51 -9.68 -3.84
N ILE A 216 21.11 -10.38 -4.80
CA ILE A 216 20.44 -10.85 -6.01
C ILE A 216 20.09 -12.33 -5.85
N ILE A 217 18.80 -12.65 -5.79
CA ILE A 217 18.30 -14.04 -5.67
C ILE A 217 17.78 -14.51 -7.02
N ALA A 218 18.29 -15.64 -7.53
CA ALA A 218 17.93 -16.16 -8.83
C ALA A 218 18.00 -17.69 -8.92
N PRO A 219 17.32 -18.33 -9.89
CA PRO A 219 17.61 -19.70 -10.28
C PRO A 219 19.09 -19.86 -10.65
N LEU A 220 19.68 -21.02 -10.34
CA LEU A 220 21.09 -21.32 -10.64
C LEU A 220 21.44 -21.09 -12.13
N GLU A 221 20.50 -21.36 -13.04
CA GLU A 221 20.73 -21.15 -14.47
C GLU A 221 20.90 -19.68 -14.89
N PHE A 222 20.49 -18.72 -14.05
CA PHE A 222 20.55 -17.27 -14.33
C PHE A 222 21.77 -16.59 -13.72
N THR A 223 22.40 -17.17 -12.69
CA THR A 223 23.48 -16.53 -11.90
C THR A 223 24.64 -16.05 -12.77
N LYS A 224 25.14 -16.89 -13.69
CA LYS A 224 26.20 -16.49 -14.64
C LYS A 224 25.82 -15.30 -15.52
N THR A 225 24.54 -15.14 -15.85
CA THR A 225 24.09 -13.99 -16.67
C THR A 225 23.96 -12.72 -15.83
N LEU A 226 23.96 -12.84 -14.51
CA LEU A 226 23.87 -11.74 -13.54
C LEU A 226 25.24 -11.26 -13.06
N GLU A 227 26.32 -12.05 -13.22
CA GLU A 227 27.69 -11.65 -12.85
C GLU A 227 28.06 -10.23 -13.35
N PRO A 228 27.77 -9.82 -14.60
CA PRO A 228 28.09 -8.46 -15.05
C PRO A 228 27.36 -7.35 -14.29
N LEU A 229 26.15 -7.63 -13.77
CA LEU A 229 25.40 -6.67 -12.96
C LEU A 229 26.05 -6.52 -11.58
N ALA A 230 26.39 -7.62 -10.92
CA ALA A 230 27.07 -7.57 -9.63
C ALA A 230 28.43 -6.87 -9.73
N GLU A 231 29.23 -7.17 -10.75
CA GLU A 231 30.48 -6.45 -11.01
C GLU A 231 30.27 -4.95 -11.25
N HIS A 232 29.20 -4.58 -11.95
CA HIS A 232 28.85 -3.18 -12.17
C HIS A 232 28.49 -2.47 -10.87
N LYS A 233 27.67 -3.09 -10.02
CA LYS A 233 27.24 -2.55 -8.73
C LYS A 233 28.39 -2.43 -7.74
N ASN A 234 29.26 -3.43 -7.66
CA ASN A 234 30.47 -3.37 -6.83
C ASN A 234 31.39 -2.22 -7.24
N LYS A 235 31.54 -1.96 -8.55
CA LYS A 235 32.32 -0.80 -9.05
C LYS A 235 31.71 0.55 -8.66
N LEU A 236 30.42 0.58 -8.38
CA LEU A 236 29.68 1.77 -7.94
C LEU A 236 29.59 1.87 -6.41
N GLY A 237 30.25 0.97 -5.67
CA GLY A 237 30.26 0.94 -4.21
C GLY A 237 29.01 0.33 -3.58
N VAL A 238 28.25 -0.47 -4.34
CA VAL A 238 27.11 -1.25 -3.83
C VAL A 238 27.53 -2.71 -3.77
N GLU A 239 27.91 -3.19 -2.58
CA GLU A 239 28.45 -4.54 -2.39
C GLU A 239 27.38 -5.59 -2.68
N THR A 240 27.59 -6.37 -3.74
CA THR A 240 26.56 -7.20 -4.37
C THR A 240 26.93 -8.67 -4.35
N LYS A 241 26.00 -9.50 -3.85
CA LYS A 241 26.10 -10.96 -3.84
C LYS A 241 24.98 -11.56 -4.70
N ILE A 242 25.32 -12.57 -5.48
CA ILE A 242 24.36 -13.37 -6.25
C ILE A 242 24.23 -14.73 -5.58
N VAL A 243 23.00 -15.12 -5.25
CA VAL A 243 22.69 -16.38 -4.59
C VAL A 243 21.69 -17.19 -5.42
N GLY A 244 21.99 -18.48 -5.56
CA GLY A 244 21.15 -19.44 -6.26
C GLY A 244 20.04 -20.00 -5.36
N LEU A 245 18.84 -20.19 -5.89
CA LEU A 245 17.73 -20.82 -5.14
C LEU A 245 18.08 -22.20 -4.58
N ASP A 246 18.86 -23.01 -5.30
CA ASP A 246 19.29 -24.33 -4.83
C ASP A 246 20.16 -24.27 -3.56
N GLU A 247 20.88 -23.15 -3.36
CA GLU A 247 21.65 -22.89 -2.15
C GLU A 247 20.72 -22.53 -0.99
N ILE A 248 19.81 -21.58 -1.24
CA ILE A 248 18.81 -21.12 -0.27
C ILE A 248 17.99 -22.31 0.26
N TYR A 249 17.50 -23.17 -0.64
CA TYR A 249 16.62 -24.28 -0.27
C TYR A 249 17.30 -25.37 0.55
N LYS A 250 18.64 -25.45 0.49
CA LYS A 250 19.45 -26.38 1.28
C LYS A 250 19.88 -25.80 2.62
N GLN A 251 20.13 -24.50 2.69
CA GLN A 251 20.71 -23.84 3.86
C GLN A 251 19.66 -23.22 4.80
N SER A 252 18.49 -22.85 4.27
CA SER A 252 17.50 -22.08 5.02
C SER A 252 16.43 -22.98 5.62
N ILE A 253 16.03 -22.65 6.83
CA ILE A 253 14.79 -23.15 7.43
C ILE A 253 13.58 -22.50 6.73
N GLY A 254 12.41 -23.13 6.81
CA GLY A 254 11.17 -22.63 6.26
C GLY A 254 10.23 -23.75 5.82
N ARG A 255 8.92 -23.55 6.01
CA ARG A 255 7.86 -24.52 5.73
C ARG A 255 7.70 -24.80 4.24
N ASP A 256 8.01 -23.82 3.40
CA ASP A 256 7.99 -23.89 1.95
C ASP A 256 9.15 -23.09 1.31
N ASP A 257 9.27 -23.15 -0.02
CA ASP A 257 10.35 -22.50 -0.76
C ASP A 257 10.35 -20.97 -0.58
N GLN A 258 9.18 -20.34 -0.49
CA GLN A 258 9.02 -18.91 -0.29
C GLN A 258 9.47 -18.48 1.12
N GLU A 259 9.07 -19.21 2.17
CA GLU A 259 9.51 -18.90 3.54
C GLU A 259 11.02 -19.14 3.70
N LYS A 260 11.58 -20.15 3.03
CA LYS A 260 13.05 -20.34 2.97
C LYS A 260 13.77 -19.16 2.34
N ILE A 261 13.24 -18.59 1.26
CA ILE A 261 13.78 -17.36 0.66
C ILE A 261 13.70 -16.20 1.66
N LYS A 262 12.56 -16.05 2.36
CA LYS A 262 12.37 -15.00 3.36
C LYS A 262 13.35 -15.12 4.53
N TYR A 263 13.55 -16.32 5.08
CA TYR A 263 14.56 -16.57 6.12
C TYR A 263 16.00 -16.33 5.64
N TYR A 264 16.29 -16.60 4.37
CA TYR A 264 17.60 -16.29 3.81
C TYR A 264 17.82 -14.78 3.73
N ILE A 265 16.81 -14.01 3.30
CA ILE A 265 16.88 -12.55 3.29
C ILE A 265 17.07 -12.03 4.73
N LYS A 266 16.31 -12.55 5.70
CA LYS A 266 16.52 -12.24 7.12
C LYS A 266 17.98 -12.44 7.56
N SER A 267 18.55 -13.61 7.24
CA SER A 267 19.94 -13.92 7.54
C SER A 267 20.92 -12.93 6.86
N ALA A 268 20.64 -12.50 5.62
CA ALA A 268 21.44 -11.51 4.92
C ALA A 268 21.39 -10.13 5.60
N VAL A 269 20.22 -9.71 6.06
CA VAL A 269 20.05 -8.48 6.85
C VAL A 269 20.86 -8.55 8.15
N GLU A 270 20.73 -9.63 8.92
CA GLU A 270 21.39 -9.79 10.24
C GLU A 270 22.91 -9.94 10.12
N ASN A 271 23.37 -10.71 9.13
CA ASN A 271 24.77 -11.07 9.00
C ASN A 271 25.56 -10.05 8.19
N TRP A 272 24.97 -9.44 7.15
CA TRP A 272 25.69 -8.59 6.20
C TRP A 272 25.16 -7.16 6.08
N GLY A 273 24.01 -6.84 6.70
CA GLY A 273 23.38 -5.53 6.64
C GLY A 273 22.72 -5.23 5.29
N THR A 274 22.22 -6.25 4.60
CA THR A 274 21.53 -6.10 3.32
C THR A 274 20.34 -5.15 3.39
N LYS A 275 20.30 -4.17 2.48
CA LYS A 275 19.22 -3.17 2.37
C LYS A 275 18.41 -3.32 1.08
N TYR A 276 19.00 -3.91 0.05
CA TYR A 276 18.37 -4.08 -1.27
C TYR A 276 18.28 -5.56 -1.63
N VAL A 277 17.13 -5.98 -2.14
CA VAL A 277 16.93 -7.34 -2.66
C VAL A 277 16.36 -7.31 -4.06
N LEU A 278 17.08 -7.93 -5.01
CA LEU A 278 16.63 -8.08 -6.38
C LEU A 278 16.27 -9.54 -6.68
N LEU A 279 14.97 -9.80 -6.85
CA LEU A 279 14.47 -11.11 -7.24
C LEU A 279 14.52 -11.28 -8.76
N VAL A 280 15.32 -12.20 -9.28
CA VAL A 280 15.46 -12.44 -10.72
C VAL A 280 14.87 -13.80 -11.09
N GLY A 281 13.59 -13.78 -11.44
CA GLY A 281 12.87 -14.95 -11.92
C GLY A 281 11.35 -14.74 -11.87
N GLY A 282 10.63 -15.45 -12.74
CA GLY A 282 9.17 -15.47 -12.77
C GLY A 282 8.66 -16.85 -13.17
N ILE A 283 7.56 -16.91 -13.94
CA ILE A 283 7.07 -18.19 -14.48
C ILE A 283 8.09 -18.80 -15.45
N ARG A 284 8.37 -20.09 -15.30
CA ARG A 284 9.22 -20.88 -16.19
C ARG A 284 8.56 -21.02 -17.56
N GLY A 285 9.16 -20.40 -18.58
CA GLY A 285 8.65 -20.45 -19.95
C GLY A 285 7.18 -19.99 -20.04
N GLN A 286 6.33 -20.73 -20.77
CA GLN A 286 4.89 -20.46 -20.87
C GLN A 286 4.06 -21.44 -20.02
N SER A 287 4.65 -22.00 -18.96
CA SER A 287 4.04 -23.02 -18.12
C SER A 287 3.23 -22.44 -16.94
N SER A 288 2.95 -23.27 -15.94
CA SER A 288 2.43 -22.86 -14.62
C SER A 288 3.46 -23.02 -13.49
N LYS A 289 4.69 -23.45 -13.80
CA LYS A 289 5.76 -23.62 -12.81
C LYS A 289 6.55 -22.34 -12.64
N TRP A 290 7.04 -22.08 -11.44
CA TRP A 290 7.88 -20.92 -11.14
C TRP A 290 9.36 -21.25 -11.26
N ASN A 291 10.13 -20.31 -11.81
CA ASN A 291 11.58 -20.30 -11.65
C ASN A 291 11.96 -19.70 -10.28
N LEU A 292 11.26 -18.64 -9.86
CA LEU A 292 11.34 -18.04 -8.54
C LEU A 292 9.90 -17.84 -8.04
N PRO A 293 9.48 -18.46 -6.94
CA PRO A 293 8.08 -18.45 -6.51
C PRO A 293 7.61 -17.07 -6.04
N VAL A 294 6.30 -16.90 -5.98
CA VAL A 294 5.65 -15.71 -5.40
C VAL A 294 4.85 -16.13 -4.17
N ARG A 295 4.50 -15.16 -3.34
CA ARG A 295 3.49 -15.35 -2.30
C ARG A 295 2.16 -14.76 -2.79
N TYR A 296 1.08 -15.50 -2.54
CA TYR A 296 -0.28 -15.01 -2.72
C TYR A 296 -0.79 -14.53 -1.37
N SER A 297 -1.33 -13.31 -1.33
CA SER A 297 -2.05 -12.76 -0.19
C SER A 297 -3.54 -13.10 -0.31
N HIS A 298 -4.18 -13.34 0.83
CA HIS A 298 -5.60 -13.67 0.97
C HIS A 298 -6.36 -12.59 1.74
N VAL A 299 -5.92 -11.33 1.64
CA VAL A 299 -6.70 -10.19 2.14
C VAL A 299 -7.93 -10.03 1.26
N LEU A 300 -9.10 -10.34 1.82
CA LEU A 300 -10.37 -10.32 1.11
C LEU A 300 -11.07 -8.98 1.33
N ILE A 301 -11.23 -8.22 0.24
CA ILE A 301 -12.08 -7.03 0.27
C ILE A 301 -13.55 -7.47 0.33
N PRO A 302 -14.37 -6.95 1.27
CA PRO A 302 -15.77 -7.31 1.39
C PRO A 302 -16.58 -7.14 0.10
N GLU A 303 -17.56 -8.01 -0.10
CA GLU A 303 -18.53 -7.88 -1.18
C GLU A 303 -19.27 -6.54 -1.07
N GLY A 304 -19.35 -5.81 -2.18
CA GLY A 304 -19.95 -4.48 -2.22
C GLY A 304 -18.96 -3.32 -2.05
N THR A 305 -17.68 -3.58 -1.74
CA THR A 305 -16.62 -2.55 -1.69
C THR A 305 -15.79 -2.50 -2.98
N GLN A 306 -15.69 -3.61 -3.72
CA GLN A 306 -15.06 -3.66 -5.04
C GLN A 306 -16.02 -4.29 -6.06
N GLU A 307 -15.83 -3.95 -7.35
CA GLU A 307 -16.65 -4.46 -8.46
C GLU A 307 -16.59 -5.99 -8.58
N VAL A 308 -15.45 -6.59 -8.22
CA VAL A 308 -15.20 -8.02 -8.32
C VAL A 308 -14.47 -8.49 -7.07
N ILE A 309 -14.91 -9.62 -6.53
CA ILE A 309 -14.21 -10.30 -5.44
C ILE A 309 -12.89 -10.86 -5.97
N GLU A 310 -11.78 -10.42 -5.39
CA GLU A 310 -10.45 -10.94 -5.64
C GLU A 310 -9.99 -11.78 -4.44
N PRO A 311 -10.09 -13.12 -4.51
CA PRO A 311 -9.80 -13.99 -3.36
C PRO A 311 -8.31 -14.11 -3.05
N GLU A 312 -7.44 -13.87 -4.04
CA GLU A 312 -6.00 -13.86 -3.86
C GLU A 312 -5.31 -12.96 -4.90
N PHE A 313 -4.19 -12.36 -4.52
CA PHE A 313 -3.33 -11.59 -5.42
C PHE A 313 -1.86 -11.76 -5.05
N ILE A 314 -0.96 -11.42 -5.98
CA ILE A 314 0.49 -11.61 -5.77
C ILE A 314 1.00 -10.52 -4.83
N SER A 315 1.74 -10.88 -3.79
CA SER A 315 2.47 -9.92 -2.97
C SER A 315 3.93 -10.31 -2.85
N ASP A 316 4.79 -9.55 -3.52
CA ASP A 316 6.23 -9.66 -3.29
C ASP A 316 6.66 -8.95 -1.99
N LEU A 317 5.83 -8.06 -1.44
CA LEU A 317 6.06 -7.42 -0.13
C LEU A 317 6.30 -8.47 0.97
N TYR A 318 5.77 -9.68 0.83
CA TYR A 318 6.07 -10.83 1.69
C TYR A 318 7.58 -11.08 1.89
N TYR A 319 8.40 -10.87 0.85
CA TYR A 319 9.85 -11.06 0.94
C TYR A 319 10.58 -9.86 1.57
N ALA A 320 9.90 -8.72 1.70
CA ALA A 320 10.45 -7.48 2.23
C ALA A 320 10.03 -7.19 3.68
N ASP A 321 8.81 -7.53 4.09
CA ASP A 321 8.35 -7.50 5.48
C ASP A 321 8.91 -8.74 6.19
N ILE A 322 10.03 -8.60 6.90
CA ILE A 322 10.77 -9.68 7.55
C ILE A 322 10.45 -9.73 9.04
N TYR A 323 10.34 -8.57 9.68
CA TYR A 323 10.19 -8.43 11.12
C TYR A 323 8.88 -7.73 11.50
N ASP A 324 8.40 -8.01 12.71
CA ASP A 324 7.43 -7.15 13.37
C ASP A 324 8.10 -5.96 14.08
N SER A 325 7.29 -5.07 14.66
CA SER A 325 7.76 -3.90 15.41
C SER A 325 8.73 -4.17 16.57
N GLU A 326 8.75 -5.39 17.12
CA GLU A 326 9.64 -5.82 18.21
C GLU A 326 10.86 -6.63 17.71
N GLY A 327 11.00 -6.81 16.39
CA GLY A 327 12.07 -7.61 15.77
C GLY A 327 11.78 -9.11 15.69
N GLY A 328 10.56 -9.55 15.98
CA GLY A 328 10.10 -10.93 15.77
C GLY A 328 9.89 -11.23 14.30
N PHE A 329 9.95 -12.49 13.87
CA PHE A 329 9.77 -12.84 12.45
C PHE A 329 8.29 -12.73 12.02
N SER A 330 8.04 -12.00 10.94
CA SER A 330 6.71 -11.83 10.33
C SER A 330 6.40 -12.99 9.38
N SER A 331 5.63 -14.01 9.81
CA SER A 331 5.34 -15.19 8.97
C SER A 331 4.29 -14.95 7.88
N TRP A 332 3.40 -13.97 8.09
CA TRP A 332 2.12 -13.80 7.38
C TRP A 332 1.17 -15.01 7.50
N ASP A 333 1.39 -15.91 8.43
CA ASP A 333 0.56 -17.10 8.68
C ASP A 333 0.62 -17.34 10.19
N SER A 334 -0.26 -16.64 10.93
CA SER A 334 -0.24 -16.58 12.40
C SER A 334 -0.99 -17.74 13.07
N ASN A 335 -1.76 -18.50 12.30
CA ASN A 335 -2.47 -19.70 12.75
C ASN A 335 -1.84 -21.00 12.20
N ASP A 336 -0.76 -20.88 11.41
CA ASP A 336 -0.01 -21.97 10.79
C ASP A 336 -0.87 -22.91 9.92
N ASN A 337 -1.89 -22.36 9.23
CA ASN A 337 -2.78 -23.11 8.36
C ASN A 337 -2.29 -23.20 6.90
N GLY A 338 -1.21 -22.48 6.54
CA GLY A 338 -0.65 -22.43 5.19
C GLY A 338 -1.37 -21.49 4.22
N VAL A 339 -2.34 -20.70 4.70
CA VAL A 339 -2.97 -19.58 4.01
C VAL A 339 -2.29 -18.31 4.50
N PHE A 340 -1.72 -17.54 3.58
CA PHE A 340 -0.87 -16.42 3.95
C PHE A 340 -1.58 -15.08 3.74
N ALA A 341 -1.39 -14.17 4.70
CA ALA A 341 -2.08 -12.89 4.79
C ALA A 341 -3.59 -13.08 4.71
N GLU A 342 -4.11 -14.05 5.47
CA GLU A 342 -5.54 -14.30 5.60
C GLU A 342 -6.18 -13.13 6.34
N TRP A 343 -7.10 -12.45 5.68
CA TRP A 343 -7.98 -11.49 6.31
C TRP A 343 -9.37 -11.64 5.72
N GLU A 344 -10.23 -12.33 6.48
CA GLU A 344 -11.63 -12.54 6.16
C GLU A 344 -12.49 -12.44 7.43
N LYS A 345 -13.81 -12.61 7.30
CA LYS A 345 -14.73 -12.41 8.43
C LYS A 345 -14.40 -13.35 9.60
N GLY A 346 -13.82 -12.77 10.65
CA GLY A 346 -13.56 -13.45 11.93
C GLY A 346 -12.11 -13.86 12.17
N TYR A 347 -11.21 -13.70 11.18
CA TYR A 347 -9.80 -13.97 11.36
C TYR A 347 -8.92 -13.04 10.52
N LYS A 348 -7.80 -12.61 11.12
CA LYS A 348 -6.81 -11.77 10.49
C LYS A 348 -5.42 -12.19 10.96
N ASP A 349 -4.53 -12.45 10.00
CA ASP A 349 -3.11 -12.70 10.28
C ASP A 349 -2.40 -11.46 10.84
N LYS A 350 -1.41 -11.70 11.69
CA LYS A 350 -0.53 -10.66 12.19
C LYS A 350 0.51 -10.35 11.11
N MET A 351 0.45 -9.12 10.62
CA MET A 351 1.37 -8.53 9.66
C MET A 351 1.37 -7.02 9.90
N ASP A 352 2.55 -6.40 9.96
CA ASP A 352 2.67 -4.94 10.04
C ASP A 352 2.95 -4.31 8.66
N LEU A 353 3.43 -5.11 7.69
CA LEU A 353 3.60 -4.79 6.27
C LEU A 353 4.75 -3.82 5.96
N TYR A 354 5.54 -3.43 6.95
CA TYR A 354 6.63 -2.48 6.75
C TYR A 354 7.82 -3.20 6.07
N PRO A 355 8.39 -2.64 4.98
CA PRO A 355 9.52 -3.27 4.31
C PRO A 355 10.83 -3.10 5.10
N ASP A 356 11.48 -4.20 5.44
CA ASP A 356 12.82 -4.26 6.05
C ASP A 356 13.96 -4.26 5.00
N VAL A 357 13.61 -4.48 3.73
CA VAL A 357 14.50 -4.33 2.59
C VAL A 357 13.77 -3.65 1.43
N TYR A 358 14.50 -2.85 0.66
CA TYR A 358 14.02 -2.32 -0.60
C TYR A 358 14.03 -3.42 -1.66
N LEU A 359 12.84 -3.83 -2.09
CA LEU A 359 12.65 -4.99 -2.95
C LEU A 359 12.31 -4.58 -4.39
N GLY A 360 12.92 -5.26 -5.36
CA GLY A 360 12.50 -5.20 -6.76
C GLY A 360 12.54 -6.57 -7.42
N ARG A 361 11.75 -6.74 -8.48
CA ARG A 361 11.68 -8.00 -9.25
C ARG A 361 11.94 -7.81 -10.73
N LEU A 362 12.79 -8.68 -11.29
CA LEU A 362 12.91 -8.92 -12.72
C LEU A 362 12.26 -10.29 -13.03
N PRO A 363 10.99 -10.36 -13.49
CA PRO A 363 10.25 -11.61 -13.62
C PRO A 363 10.67 -12.43 -14.86
N CYS A 364 11.97 -12.58 -15.09
CA CYS A 364 12.57 -13.22 -16.25
C CYS A 364 12.16 -14.69 -16.39
N ARG A 365 11.81 -15.10 -17.61
CA ARG A 365 11.51 -16.52 -17.92
C ARG A 365 12.73 -17.34 -18.32
N ASN A 366 13.78 -16.67 -18.78
CA ASN A 366 14.94 -17.29 -19.40
C ASN A 366 16.13 -16.32 -19.41
N LYS A 367 17.33 -16.86 -19.68
CA LYS A 367 18.60 -16.11 -19.71
C LYS A 367 18.61 -14.93 -20.69
N ARG A 368 17.85 -15.01 -21.79
CA ARG A 368 17.79 -13.90 -22.77
C ARG A 368 17.13 -12.67 -22.17
N GLU A 369 16.07 -12.86 -21.37
CA GLU A 369 15.42 -11.75 -20.68
C GLU A 369 16.29 -11.16 -19.56
N VAL A 370 16.95 -12.03 -18.80
CA VAL A 370 17.94 -11.61 -17.78
C VAL A 370 18.98 -10.72 -18.43
N LYS A 371 19.60 -11.17 -19.52
CA LYS A 371 20.59 -10.39 -20.26
C LYS A 371 20.03 -9.04 -20.74
N ILE A 372 18.81 -9.00 -21.27
CA ILE A 372 18.19 -7.75 -21.73
C ILE A 372 18.05 -6.75 -20.59
N MET A 373 17.59 -7.19 -19.41
CA MET A 373 17.37 -6.29 -18.28
C MET A 373 18.70 -5.87 -17.63
N VAL A 374 19.65 -6.79 -17.46
CA VAL A 374 21.01 -6.50 -16.99
C VAL A 374 21.70 -5.47 -17.89
N ASP A 375 21.67 -5.66 -19.21
CA ASP A 375 22.26 -4.71 -20.15
C ASP A 375 21.60 -3.33 -20.05
N LYS A 376 20.29 -3.25 -19.78
CA LYS A 376 19.59 -1.97 -19.60
C LYS A 376 20.02 -1.26 -18.32
N ILE A 377 20.05 -1.97 -17.19
CA ILE A 377 20.47 -1.42 -15.89
C ILE A 377 21.89 -0.87 -15.99
N ILE A 378 22.84 -1.70 -16.42
CA ILE A 378 24.25 -1.30 -16.56
C ILE A 378 24.40 -0.07 -17.47
N ASN A 379 23.68 -0.04 -18.61
CA ASN A 379 23.80 1.10 -19.53
C ASN A 379 23.13 2.38 -19.03
N TYR A 380 22.09 2.26 -18.21
CA TYR A 380 21.40 3.40 -17.60
C TYR A 380 22.27 4.04 -16.52
N GLU A 381 22.97 3.22 -15.73
CA GLU A 381 23.76 3.69 -14.59
C GLU A 381 25.17 4.16 -14.95
N LYS A 382 25.71 3.75 -16.11
CA LYS A 382 27.06 4.11 -16.57
C LYS A 382 27.40 5.60 -16.57
N ASN A 383 26.43 6.46 -16.88
CA ASN A 383 26.64 7.90 -16.95
C ASN A 383 25.37 8.62 -16.53
N LYS A 384 25.53 9.85 -16.04
CA LYS A 384 24.43 10.77 -15.80
C LYS A 384 23.60 10.95 -17.07
N ALA A 385 22.30 10.81 -16.92
CA ALA A 385 21.34 11.08 -17.98
C ALA A 385 21.42 12.56 -18.40
N SER A 386 21.43 12.81 -19.70
CA SER A 386 21.28 14.16 -20.24
C SER A 386 19.90 14.73 -19.93
N ASP A 387 19.87 15.97 -19.45
CA ASP A 387 18.63 16.69 -19.12
C ASP A 387 17.70 16.81 -20.35
N ASP A 388 18.22 16.83 -21.58
CA ASP A 388 17.46 16.92 -22.84
C ASP A 388 16.33 15.88 -22.98
N TRP A 389 16.49 14.72 -22.35
CA TRP A 389 15.46 13.69 -22.31
C TRP A 389 15.04 13.35 -20.89
N PHE A 390 15.94 13.45 -19.92
CA PHE A 390 15.65 13.03 -18.56
C PHE A 390 14.66 13.99 -17.88
N LYS A 391 14.79 15.31 -18.09
CA LYS A 391 13.88 16.32 -17.52
C LYS A 391 12.53 16.40 -18.23
N ARG A 392 12.04 15.29 -18.79
CA ARG A 392 10.69 15.16 -19.34
C ARG A 392 9.89 14.17 -18.48
N ILE A 393 8.66 14.52 -18.16
CA ILE A 393 7.67 13.61 -17.55
C ILE A 393 6.51 13.41 -18.52
N ILE A 394 6.23 12.17 -18.90
CA ILE A 394 5.11 11.85 -19.79
C ILE A 394 3.89 11.54 -18.93
N LEU A 395 2.80 12.27 -19.13
CA LEU A 395 1.58 12.17 -18.33
C LEU A 395 0.45 11.68 -19.24
N ILE A 396 -0.13 10.51 -18.95
CA ILE A 396 -1.04 9.81 -19.85
C ILE A 396 -2.27 9.40 -19.06
N SER A 397 -3.40 9.99 -19.41
CA SER A 397 -4.64 9.77 -18.69
C SER A 397 -5.85 10.24 -19.50
N GLY A 398 -7.02 10.15 -18.89
CA GLY A 398 -8.29 10.59 -19.42
C GLY A 398 -9.32 10.50 -18.32
N ASP A 399 -10.54 10.19 -18.71
CA ASP A 399 -11.64 9.98 -17.80
C ASP A 399 -11.65 8.54 -17.28
N HIS A 400 -12.05 8.33 -16.02
CA HIS A 400 -12.05 6.99 -15.41
C HIS A 400 -13.46 6.43 -15.28
N TRP A 401 -14.45 7.21 -14.88
CA TRP A 401 -15.83 6.76 -14.79
C TRP A 401 -16.79 7.95 -14.95
N ASP A 402 -18.07 7.64 -15.14
CA ASP A 402 -19.13 8.64 -15.18
C ASP A 402 -19.46 9.06 -13.74
N ASP A 403 -18.91 10.19 -13.29
CA ASP A 403 -19.15 10.76 -11.97
C ASP A 403 -20.11 11.96 -12.03
N PRO A 404 -20.93 12.20 -10.98
CA PRO A 404 -21.91 13.29 -10.98
C PRO A 404 -21.32 14.70 -11.10
N ASP A 405 -20.04 14.87 -10.76
CA ASP A 405 -19.34 16.16 -10.78
C ASP A 405 -18.57 16.37 -12.10
N HIS A 406 -18.62 15.40 -13.03
CA HIS A 406 -17.92 15.36 -14.31
C HIS A 406 -16.42 15.67 -14.18
N ILE A 407 -15.80 15.15 -13.13
CA ILE A 407 -14.38 15.34 -12.83
C ILE A 407 -13.58 14.33 -13.62
N THR A 408 -12.71 14.79 -14.50
CA THR A 408 -11.73 13.90 -15.15
C THR A 408 -10.60 13.58 -14.16
N GLU A 409 -10.77 12.57 -13.28
CA GLU A 409 -9.85 12.27 -12.17
C GLU A 409 -8.45 11.94 -12.67
N GLY A 410 -8.39 11.27 -13.81
CA GLY A 410 -7.14 10.98 -14.48
C GLY A 410 -6.36 12.23 -14.88
N VAL A 411 -7.01 13.33 -15.26
CA VAL A 411 -6.32 14.60 -15.55
C VAL A 411 -5.92 15.29 -14.24
N LEU A 412 -6.79 15.25 -13.23
CA LEU A 412 -6.54 15.82 -11.91
C LEU A 412 -5.22 15.30 -11.31
N ILE A 413 -5.04 13.97 -11.25
CA ILE A 413 -3.82 13.39 -10.68
C ILE A 413 -2.57 13.68 -11.52
N MET A 414 -2.72 13.80 -12.85
CA MET A 414 -1.61 14.14 -13.74
C MET A 414 -1.15 15.59 -13.55
N GLU A 415 -2.08 16.52 -13.35
CA GLU A 415 -1.73 17.91 -13.02
C GLU A 415 -1.02 17.97 -11.65
N LYS A 416 -1.51 17.23 -10.66
CA LYS A 416 -0.83 17.15 -9.35
C LYS A 416 0.58 16.56 -9.46
N ALA A 417 0.75 15.51 -10.26
CA ALA A 417 2.06 14.94 -10.56
C ALA A 417 2.98 15.96 -11.26
N SER A 418 2.44 16.77 -12.19
CA SER A 418 3.18 17.85 -12.85
C SER A 418 3.61 18.95 -11.88
N GLU A 419 2.78 19.31 -10.91
CA GLU A 419 3.11 20.28 -9.85
C GLU A 419 4.23 19.75 -8.94
N ILE A 420 4.15 18.48 -8.53
CA ILE A 420 5.17 17.84 -7.70
C ILE A 420 6.50 17.77 -8.46
N MET A 421 6.45 17.44 -9.74
CA MET A 421 7.58 17.30 -10.64
C MET A 421 7.87 18.61 -11.41
N SER A 422 7.74 19.77 -10.77
CA SER A 422 7.84 21.11 -11.40
C SER A 422 9.14 21.35 -12.18
N ASP A 423 10.22 20.63 -11.81
CA ASP A 423 11.51 20.67 -12.48
C ASP A 423 11.58 19.86 -13.79
N PHE A 424 10.49 19.21 -14.20
CA PHE A 424 10.38 18.42 -15.42
C PHE A 424 9.40 19.08 -16.40
N GLU A 425 9.73 19.03 -17.68
CA GLU A 425 8.84 19.42 -18.77
C GLU A 425 7.72 18.38 -18.90
N PRO A 426 6.44 18.77 -18.69
CA PRO A 426 5.32 17.85 -18.80
C PRO A 426 4.94 17.61 -20.27
N VAL A 427 4.85 16.35 -20.64
CA VAL A 427 4.37 15.88 -21.95
C VAL A 427 2.99 15.28 -21.75
N LYS A 428 1.97 16.14 -21.81
CA LYS A 428 0.57 15.82 -21.52
C LYS A 428 -0.07 15.11 -22.70
N LEU A 429 -0.51 13.87 -22.48
CA LEU A 429 -1.21 13.04 -23.45
C LEU A 429 -2.58 12.65 -22.86
N TYR A 430 -3.45 13.64 -22.74
CA TYR A 430 -4.78 13.46 -22.18
C TYR A 430 -5.79 13.14 -23.27
N ALA A 431 -6.67 12.17 -23.00
CA ALA A 431 -7.89 12.04 -23.75
C ALA A 431 -8.86 13.14 -23.31
N THR A 432 -9.34 13.93 -24.28
CA THR A 432 -10.35 14.97 -24.05
C THR A 432 -11.47 14.78 -25.07
N GLU A 433 -12.58 15.52 -24.92
CA GLU A 433 -13.66 15.54 -25.92
C GLU A 433 -13.13 15.85 -27.33
N GLU A 434 -12.21 16.81 -27.42
CA GLU A 434 -11.62 17.29 -28.67
C GLU A 434 -10.39 16.46 -29.12
N ASN A 435 -9.65 15.89 -28.18
CA ASN A 435 -8.38 15.20 -28.45
C ASN A 435 -8.51 13.68 -28.32
N LYS A 436 -8.50 13.00 -29.47
CA LYS A 436 -8.41 11.53 -29.52
C LYS A 436 -7.01 11.04 -29.19
N LEU A 437 -6.84 10.39 -28.04
CA LEU A 437 -5.58 9.79 -27.63
C LEU A 437 -5.28 8.54 -28.46
N LEU A 438 -4.17 8.55 -29.20
CA LEU A 438 -3.77 7.44 -30.05
C LEU A 438 -2.56 6.69 -29.49
N VAL A 439 -2.53 5.38 -29.73
CA VAL A 439 -1.39 4.50 -29.39
C VAL A 439 -0.07 5.03 -29.97
N ARG A 440 -0.12 5.61 -31.17
CA ARG A 440 1.06 6.17 -31.84
C ARG A 440 1.65 7.36 -31.09
N ASP A 441 0.82 8.15 -30.42
CA ASP A 441 1.24 9.38 -29.75
C ASP A 441 1.95 9.03 -28.44
N ILE A 442 1.45 8.03 -27.71
CA ILE A 442 2.13 7.40 -26.57
C ILE A 442 3.50 6.87 -26.99
N ASN A 443 3.55 6.05 -28.06
CA ASN A 443 4.81 5.50 -28.56
C ASN A 443 5.78 6.60 -29.01
N LYS A 444 5.28 7.67 -29.64
CA LYS A 444 6.10 8.81 -30.08
C LYS A 444 6.70 9.55 -28.89
N ALA A 445 5.92 9.78 -27.81
CA ALA A 445 6.40 10.44 -26.60
C ALA A 445 7.47 9.60 -25.90
N LEU A 446 7.22 8.30 -25.70
CA LEU A 446 8.17 7.37 -25.12
C LEU A 446 9.46 7.28 -25.96
N ASN A 447 9.35 7.19 -27.29
CA ASN A 447 10.49 7.10 -28.21
C ASN A 447 11.43 8.31 -28.16
N LYS A 448 10.96 9.48 -27.74
CA LYS A 448 11.81 10.66 -27.51
C LYS A 448 12.65 10.53 -26.23
N GLY A 449 12.23 9.69 -25.28
CA GLY A 449 12.88 9.46 -23.99
C GLY A 449 12.40 10.40 -22.89
N ALA A 450 12.18 9.89 -21.68
CA ALA A 450 11.72 10.65 -20.53
C ALA A 450 12.38 10.12 -19.26
N GLY A 451 12.52 10.94 -18.22
CA GLY A 451 12.93 10.46 -16.90
C GLY A 451 11.80 9.68 -16.22
N PHE A 452 10.57 10.18 -16.39
CA PHE A 452 9.37 9.55 -15.83
C PHE A 452 8.27 9.41 -16.87
N ALA A 453 7.46 8.37 -16.72
CA ALA A 453 6.19 8.21 -17.41
C ALA A 453 5.13 7.78 -16.41
N TYR A 454 3.98 8.42 -16.43
CA TYR A 454 2.89 8.14 -15.53
C TYR A 454 1.63 7.86 -16.36
N PHE A 455 1.10 6.65 -16.20
CA PHE A 455 -0.17 6.21 -16.76
C PHE A 455 -1.15 6.09 -15.62
N CYS A 456 -2.35 6.65 -15.74
CA CYS A 456 -3.41 6.45 -14.75
C CYS A 456 -4.73 6.16 -15.46
N GLY A 457 -5.35 5.03 -15.15
CA GLY A 457 -6.54 4.56 -15.84
C GLY A 457 -6.93 3.12 -15.49
N HIS A 458 -7.73 2.54 -16.38
CA HIS A 458 -8.15 1.15 -16.29
C HIS A 458 -7.05 0.19 -16.71
N GLY A 459 -6.95 -0.90 -15.97
CA GLY A 459 -5.94 -1.91 -16.19
C GLY A 459 -6.53 -3.31 -16.33
N SER A 460 -5.84 -4.13 -17.11
CA SER A 460 -5.88 -5.58 -16.97
C SER A 460 -4.45 -6.11 -17.01
N SER A 461 -4.28 -7.41 -16.79
CA SER A 461 -2.96 -8.04 -16.95
C SER A 461 -2.29 -7.73 -18.29
N THR A 462 -3.04 -7.50 -19.37
CA THR A 462 -2.47 -7.33 -20.72
C THR A 462 -3.06 -6.16 -21.49
N ALA A 463 -3.63 -5.16 -20.82
CA ALA A 463 -4.16 -3.96 -21.45
C ALA A 463 -4.14 -2.81 -20.45
N TRP A 464 -3.97 -1.60 -20.97
CA TRP A 464 -4.20 -0.37 -20.24
C TRP A 464 -5.11 0.51 -21.09
N GLY A 465 -6.04 1.22 -20.48
CA GLY A 465 -6.93 2.12 -21.19
C GLY A 465 -7.58 3.12 -20.26
N ILE A 466 -8.29 4.07 -20.84
CA ILE A 466 -9.06 5.11 -20.16
C ILE A 466 -10.35 5.34 -20.96
N HIS A 467 -11.27 6.11 -20.41
CA HIS A 467 -12.42 6.59 -21.13
C HIS A 467 -12.21 8.01 -21.67
N TYR A 468 -12.99 8.39 -22.68
CA TYR A 468 -13.10 9.79 -23.08
C TYR A 468 -14.07 10.53 -22.15
N PRO A 469 -13.73 11.75 -21.71
CA PRO A 469 -14.67 12.61 -21.00
C PRO A 469 -15.83 13.05 -21.90
N PRO A 470 -16.94 13.56 -21.33
CA PRO A 470 -17.16 13.82 -19.90
C PRO A 470 -17.85 12.70 -19.10
N ASP A 471 -18.38 11.66 -19.76
CA ASP A 471 -19.21 10.63 -19.12
C ASP A 471 -18.71 9.22 -19.46
N ALA A 472 -17.39 9.02 -19.40
CA ALA A 472 -16.75 7.76 -19.77
C ALA A 472 -17.14 7.18 -21.16
N GLN A 473 -17.44 8.04 -22.15
CA GLN A 473 -18.01 7.64 -23.45
C GLN A 473 -16.97 7.01 -24.38
N GLY A 474 -16.87 5.69 -24.32
CA GLY A 474 -15.96 4.90 -25.15
C GLY A 474 -14.52 4.94 -24.67
N TRP A 475 -13.67 4.17 -25.33
CA TRP A 475 -12.35 3.79 -24.81
C TRP A 475 -11.18 4.39 -25.59
N ALA A 476 -10.10 4.72 -24.87
CA ALA A 476 -8.82 5.10 -25.42
C ALA A 476 -7.65 4.42 -24.67
N PRO A 477 -6.42 4.42 -25.23
CA PRO A 477 -6.07 4.97 -26.54
C PRO A 477 -6.57 4.07 -27.68
N THR A 478 -6.83 4.67 -28.83
CA THR A 478 -7.22 3.93 -30.04
C THR A 478 -6.04 3.73 -30.99
N LEU A 479 -6.06 2.64 -31.76
CA LEU A 479 -5.04 2.40 -32.79
C LEU A 479 -5.04 3.49 -33.88
N THR A 480 -6.23 3.91 -34.30
CA THR A 480 -6.44 4.92 -35.35
C THR A 480 -7.52 5.90 -34.91
N ARG A 481 -7.61 7.04 -35.61
CA ARG A 481 -8.68 8.04 -35.41
C ARG A 481 -10.09 7.47 -35.60
N LEU A 482 -10.23 6.28 -36.21
CA LEU A 482 -11.50 5.62 -36.47
C LEU A 482 -11.90 4.62 -35.37
N GLY A 483 -11.11 4.45 -34.29
CA GLY A 483 -11.55 3.71 -33.09
C GLY A 483 -11.48 2.18 -33.14
N VAL A 484 -10.56 1.60 -33.92
CA VAL A 484 -10.60 0.15 -34.27
C VAL A 484 -10.21 -0.82 -33.14
N ILE A 485 -9.22 -0.48 -32.31
CA ILE A 485 -8.79 -1.30 -31.16
C ILE A 485 -8.53 -0.34 -30.01
N PRO A 486 -9.36 -0.36 -28.95
CA PRO A 486 -9.34 0.72 -27.98
C PRO A 486 -8.64 0.32 -26.67
N PHE A 487 -7.32 0.08 -26.70
CA PHE A 487 -6.47 -0.12 -25.51
C PHE A 487 -4.98 0.03 -25.88
N TYR A 488 -4.11 0.32 -24.93
CA TYR A 488 -2.66 0.17 -25.08
C TYR A 488 -2.19 -1.24 -24.69
N LEU A 489 -2.04 -2.10 -25.69
CA LEU A 489 -1.67 -3.51 -25.54
C LEU A 489 -0.14 -3.75 -25.57
N PRO A 490 0.35 -4.82 -24.91
CA PRO A 490 1.74 -5.28 -24.96
C PRO A 490 2.35 -5.40 -26.37
N MET A 491 1.52 -5.69 -27.39
CA MET A 491 1.99 -5.78 -28.77
C MET A 491 2.47 -4.42 -29.32
N TYR A 492 1.89 -3.30 -28.87
CA TYR A 492 2.28 -1.97 -29.31
C TYR A 492 3.62 -1.54 -28.72
N MET A 493 3.98 -2.08 -27.56
CA MET A 493 5.30 -1.87 -26.94
C MET A 493 6.43 -2.47 -27.79
N ASN A 494 6.15 -3.39 -28.73
CA ASN A 494 7.17 -3.91 -29.66
C ASN A 494 7.76 -2.80 -30.54
N PHE A 495 7.00 -1.73 -30.78
CA PHE A 495 7.40 -0.59 -31.62
C PHE A 495 8.16 0.49 -30.83
N LEU A 496 8.39 0.31 -29.53
CA LEU A 496 9.25 1.20 -28.74
C LEU A 496 10.72 1.04 -29.14
N ARG A 497 11.35 2.20 -29.35
CA ARG A 497 12.71 2.40 -29.90
C ARG A 497 13.46 3.52 -29.16
N ASN A 498 13.08 3.84 -27.91
CA ASN A 498 13.75 4.83 -27.07
C ASN A 498 15.17 4.44 -26.61
N LYS A 499 15.68 3.27 -27.03
CA LYS A 499 17.06 2.80 -26.76
C LYS A 499 17.38 2.86 -25.27
N ASN A 500 18.34 3.70 -24.86
CA ASN A 500 18.80 3.86 -23.48
C ASN A 500 18.11 5.02 -22.73
N LYS A 501 17.18 5.73 -23.37
CA LYS A 501 16.41 6.82 -22.74
C LYS A 501 15.16 6.26 -22.08
N LEU A 502 15.37 5.59 -20.94
CA LEU A 502 14.40 4.70 -20.31
C LEU A 502 13.74 5.40 -19.11
N PRO A 503 12.42 5.68 -19.13
CA PRO A 503 11.75 6.27 -17.97
C PRO A 503 11.59 5.26 -16.83
N VAL A 504 11.51 5.77 -15.60
CA VAL A 504 10.80 5.10 -14.51
C VAL A 504 9.30 5.26 -14.78
N THR A 505 8.56 4.16 -14.83
CA THR A 505 7.12 4.20 -15.16
C THR A 505 6.26 3.84 -13.98
N ILE A 506 5.28 4.69 -13.66
CA ILE A 506 4.20 4.39 -12.71
C ILE A 506 2.96 4.10 -13.55
N VAL A 507 2.24 3.02 -13.24
CA VAL A 507 0.95 2.73 -13.87
C VAL A 507 -0.13 2.50 -12.81
N GLY A 508 -0.97 3.52 -12.64
CA GLY A 508 -2.23 3.43 -11.93
C GLY A 508 -3.24 2.70 -12.79
N GLY A 509 -3.60 1.49 -12.34
CA GLY A 509 -4.54 0.61 -13.02
C GLY A 509 -4.49 -0.82 -12.51
N CYS A 510 -5.66 -1.47 -12.48
CA CYS A 510 -5.82 -2.82 -11.98
C CYS A 510 -4.97 -3.85 -12.75
N LEU A 511 -4.37 -4.78 -12.03
CA LEU A 511 -3.74 -6.00 -12.57
C LEU A 511 -2.58 -5.78 -13.57
N ASN A 512 -2.13 -4.55 -13.84
CA ASN A 512 -1.07 -4.29 -14.82
C ASN A 512 0.27 -4.94 -14.41
N GLY A 513 0.45 -5.18 -13.11
CA GLY A 513 1.52 -5.94 -12.48
C GLY A 513 1.21 -7.42 -12.29
N LYS A 514 0.09 -7.98 -12.75
CA LYS A 514 -0.26 -9.41 -12.54
C LYS A 514 0.62 -10.35 -13.37
N PHE A 515 1.81 -10.69 -12.88
CA PHE A 515 2.84 -11.42 -13.63
C PHE A 515 2.76 -12.95 -13.53
N ASP A 516 1.70 -13.49 -12.92
CA ASP A 516 1.41 -14.93 -12.88
C ASP A 516 0.64 -15.43 -14.12
N ILE A 517 0.60 -14.64 -15.20
CA ILE A 517 -0.01 -15.00 -16.48
C ILE A 517 0.93 -15.80 -17.38
N SER A 518 0.37 -16.74 -18.16
CA SER A 518 1.09 -17.48 -19.20
C SER A 518 0.14 -17.93 -20.29
N LEU A 519 0.66 -18.24 -21.49
CA LEU A 519 -0.20 -18.74 -22.58
C LEU A 519 -0.98 -20.01 -22.16
N SER A 520 -0.34 -20.94 -21.45
CA SER A 520 -1.01 -22.17 -20.99
C SER A 520 -2.10 -21.88 -19.95
N LYS A 521 -1.87 -20.97 -19.00
CA LYS A 521 -2.89 -20.55 -18.03
C LYS A 521 -4.05 -19.80 -18.72
N ASN A 522 -3.76 -18.93 -19.68
CA ASN A 522 -4.77 -18.16 -20.42
C ASN A 522 -5.67 -19.10 -21.25
N LEU A 523 -5.08 -20.06 -21.98
CA LEU A 523 -5.82 -21.07 -22.74
C LEU A 523 -6.73 -21.92 -21.85
N LYS A 524 -6.22 -22.37 -20.68
CA LYS A 524 -7.03 -23.14 -19.70
C LYS A 524 -8.21 -22.36 -19.14
N LYS A 525 -8.12 -21.03 -19.06
CA LYS A 525 -9.21 -20.14 -18.62
C LYS A 525 -10.08 -19.64 -19.78
N GLY A 526 -9.95 -20.19 -20.99
CA GLY A 526 -10.72 -19.76 -22.17
C GLY A 526 -10.39 -18.34 -22.66
N LYS A 527 -9.32 -17.71 -22.16
CA LYS A 527 -8.92 -16.35 -22.54
C LYS A 527 -7.96 -16.39 -23.75
N LEU A 528 -8.33 -15.69 -24.82
CA LEU A 528 -7.53 -15.56 -26.06
C LEU A 528 -6.33 -14.59 -25.93
N SER A 529 -5.84 -14.31 -24.71
CA SER A 529 -4.74 -13.35 -24.52
C SER A 529 -3.42 -13.95 -25.02
N LEU A 530 -2.96 -13.42 -26.17
CA LEU A 530 -1.72 -13.81 -26.85
C LEU A 530 -0.45 -13.28 -26.18
N SER A 531 -0.58 -12.41 -25.17
CA SER A 531 0.58 -11.94 -24.41
C SER A 531 0.89 -12.89 -23.26
N GLY A 532 2.07 -13.50 -23.31
CA GLY A 532 2.58 -14.26 -22.18
C GLY A 532 3.05 -13.37 -21.02
N LYS A 533 3.12 -12.05 -21.16
CA LYS A 533 3.65 -11.12 -20.15
C LYS A 533 2.62 -10.09 -19.75
N CYS A 534 2.61 -9.72 -18.46
CA CYS A 534 1.78 -8.61 -18.04
C CYS A 534 2.27 -7.28 -18.60
N TRP A 535 1.43 -6.24 -18.52
CA TRP A 535 1.69 -4.92 -19.08
C TRP A 535 3.00 -4.33 -18.56
N ALA A 536 3.16 -4.26 -17.23
CA ALA A 536 4.34 -3.68 -16.58
C ALA A 536 5.63 -4.44 -16.92
N TRP A 537 5.57 -5.77 -16.87
CA TRP A 537 6.70 -6.61 -17.24
C TRP A 537 7.06 -6.49 -18.72
N LYS A 538 6.09 -6.41 -19.63
CA LYS A 538 6.39 -6.24 -21.06
C LYS A 538 7.18 -4.97 -21.30
N LEU A 539 6.80 -3.87 -20.64
CA LEU A 539 7.44 -2.58 -20.79
C LEU A 539 8.89 -2.60 -20.28
N THR A 540 9.10 -3.14 -19.07
CA THR A 540 10.44 -3.28 -18.47
C THR A 540 11.34 -4.24 -19.27
N SER A 541 10.78 -5.34 -19.77
CA SER A 541 11.51 -6.37 -20.52
C SER A 541 11.72 -6.08 -22.01
N LYS A 542 11.27 -4.91 -22.51
CA LYS A 542 11.39 -4.56 -23.93
C LYS A 542 12.87 -4.38 -24.33
N LYS A 543 13.37 -5.23 -25.23
CA LYS A 543 14.71 -5.06 -25.82
C LYS A 543 14.78 -3.77 -26.63
N GLY A 544 15.81 -2.95 -26.40
CA GLY A 544 16.07 -1.73 -27.17
C GLY A 544 15.10 -0.57 -26.91
N GLY A 545 14.42 -0.58 -25.76
CA GLY A 545 13.51 0.49 -25.35
C GLY A 545 12.67 0.10 -24.12
N GLY A 546 11.48 0.66 -24.02
CA GLY A 546 10.59 0.47 -22.87
C GLY A 546 11.02 1.32 -21.68
N SER A 547 10.91 0.76 -20.48
CA SER A 547 11.19 1.49 -19.22
C SER A 547 12.35 0.88 -18.46
N ILE A 548 13.04 1.66 -17.62
CA ILE A 548 14.11 1.13 -16.76
C ILE A 548 13.52 0.35 -15.58
N ALA A 549 12.39 0.83 -15.09
CA ALA A 549 11.54 0.16 -14.12
C ALA A 549 10.07 0.46 -14.40
N THR A 550 9.18 -0.38 -13.88
CA THR A 550 7.74 -0.10 -13.85
C THR A 550 7.18 -0.45 -12.47
N ILE A 551 6.37 0.42 -11.89
CA ILE A 551 5.65 0.17 -10.63
C ILE A 551 4.17 -0.01 -10.98
N ALA A 552 3.57 -1.12 -10.53
CA ALA A 552 2.21 -1.48 -10.92
C ALA A 552 1.53 -2.41 -9.90
N ASN A 553 0.20 -2.31 -9.84
CA ASN A 553 -0.63 -3.18 -9.01
C ASN A 553 -0.75 -4.60 -9.59
N SER A 554 -0.51 -5.60 -8.74
CA SER A 554 -0.66 -7.02 -9.07
C SER A 554 -2.11 -7.51 -8.96
N GLY A 555 -2.92 -6.82 -8.14
CA GLY A 555 -4.35 -7.05 -7.91
C GLY A 555 -5.22 -5.89 -8.41
N LEU A 556 -6.42 -5.77 -7.85
CA LEU A 556 -7.35 -4.67 -8.13
C LEU A 556 -6.92 -3.39 -7.37
N GLY A 557 -6.40 -2.42 -8.12
CA GLY A 557 -6.14 -1.05 -7.64
C GLY A 557 -7.43 -0.34 -7.24
N THR A 558 -7.35 0.66 -6.37
CA THR A 558 -8.52 1.38 -5.88
C THR A 558 -8.18 2.83 -5.59
N HIS A 559 -9.11 3.72 -5.89
CA HIS A 559 -9.02 5.15 -5.68
C HIS A 559 -10.29 5.63 -5.00
N ALA A 560 -10.21 6.75 -4.28
CA ALA A 560 -11.39 7.43 -3.77
C ALA A 560 -12.00 8.40 -4.78
N MET A 561 -13.17 8.93 -4.44
CA MET A 561 -13.90 9.89 -5.26
C MET A 561 -14.47 11.02 -4.39
N GLY A 562 -14.80 12.12 -5.03
CA GLY A 562 -15.41 13.28 -4.38
C GLY A 562 -14.44 14.00 -3.46
N ASP A 563 -14.99 14.66 -2.45
CA ASP A 563 -14.26 15.44 -1.44
C ASP A 563 -15.05 15.31 -0.13
N ALA A 564 -14.92 14.14 0.52
CA ALA A 564 -15.80 13.76 1.63
C ALA A 564 -15.56 14.60 2.88
N ASP A 565 -14.34 15.11 3.07
CA ASP A 565 -14.00 16.04 4.14
C ASP A 565 -14.28 17.51 3.77
N HIS A 566 -14.58 17.80 2.50
CA HIS A 566 -14.88 19.13 1.96
C HIS A 566 -13.74 20.13 2.20
N ASN A 567 -12.49 19.68 2.03
CA ASN A 567 -11.28 20.50 2.16
C ASN A 567 -10.86 21.19 0.84
N SER A 568 -11.64 21.00 -0.25
CA SER A 568 -11.37 21.48 -1.61
C SER A 568 -10.24 20.75 -2.36
N VAL A 569 -9.83 19.59 -1.86
CA VAL A 569 -8.97 18.61 -2.53
C VAL A 569 -9.83 17.38 -2.75
N ASN A 570 -9.76 16.81 -3.95
CA ASN A 570 -10.52 15.61 -4.24
C ASN A 570 -9.81 14.40 -3.62
N ASP A 571 -10.58 13.55 -2.95
CA ASP A 571 -10.12 12.38 -2.18
C ASP A 571 -9.31 11.40 -3.05
N TYR A 572 -9.53 11.40 -4.37
CA TYR A 572 -8.73 10.66 -5.34
C TYR A 572 -7.22 10.92 -5.17
N LEU A 573 -6.83 12.12 -4.75
CA LEU A 573 -5.43 12.51 -4.53
C LEU A 573 -4.94 12.23 -3.09
N GLU A 574 -5.84 11.96 -2.15
CA GLU A 574 -5.56 12.00 -0.72
C GLU A 574 -5.45 10.63 -0.06
N VAL A 575 -5.98 9.58 -0.69
CA VAL A 575 -5.97 8.20 -0.18
C VAL A 575 -5.61 7.18 -1.25
N LEU A 576 -5.39 5.93 -0.84
CA LEU A 576 -5.22 4.76 -1.70
C LEU A 576 -4.13 4.94 -2.78
N ASP A 577 -4.34 4.38 -3.99
CA ASP A 577 -3.37 4.43 -5.09
C ASP A 577 -2.96 5.86 -5.43
N GLY A 578 -3.90 6.81 -5.44
CA GLY A 578 -3.61 8.19 -5.81
C GLY A 578 -2.62 8.87 -4.85
N TRP A 579 -2.78 8.67 -3.54
CA TRP A 579 -1.80 9.15 -2.56
C TRP A 579 -0.45 8.43 -2.72
N LEU A 580 -0.47 7.09 -2.85
CA LEU A 580 0.72 6.25 -2.91
C LEU A 580 1.60 6.58 -4.13
N GLU A 581 0.98 6.75 -5.29
CA GLU A 581 1.65 7.09 -6.55
C GLU A 581 2.24 8.50 -6.54
N LEU A 582 1.50 9.49 -6.01
CA LEU A 582 2.01 10.85 -5.87
C LEU A 582 3.14 10.92 -4.84
N LYS A 583 3.06 10.16 -3.74
CA LYS A 583 4.11 10.15 -2.72
C LYS A 583 5.45 9.67 -3.27
N PHE A 584 5.47 8.68 -4.15
CA PHE A 584 6.69 8.27 -4.85
C PHE A 584 7.35 9.43 -5.62
N LEU A 585 6.56 10.22 -6.34
CA LEU A 585 7.06 11.39 -7.07
C LEU A 585 7.55 12.49 -6.12
N GLN A 586 6.89 12.68 -4.98
CA GLN A 586 7.30 13.63 -3.95
C GLN A 586 8.66 13.26 -3.34
N LEU A 587 8.87 11.98 -3.01
CA LEU A 587 10.13 11.47 -2.48
C LEU A 587 11.30 11.76 -3.44
N TYR A 588 11.05 11.63 -4.74
CA TYR A 588 12.05 11.96 -5.76
C TYR A 588 12.27 13.48 -5.91
N ALA A 589 11.20 14.24 -6.14
CA ALA A 589 11.30 15.64 -6.56
C ALA A 589 11.60 16.61 -5.42
N LYS A 590 10.98 16.40 -4.25
CA LYS A 590 11.02 17.33 -3.12
C LYS A 590 11.98 16.87 -2.04
N GLU A 591 12.04 15.58 -1.78
CA GLU A 591 12.93 15.00 -0.75
C GLU A 591 14.29 14.58 -1.35
N HIS A 592 14.45 14.75 -2.66
CA HIS A 592 15.69 14.52 -3.41
C HIS A 592 16.27 13.10 -3.27
N SER A 593 15.43 12.13 -2.94
CA SER A 593 15.83 10.73 -2.92
C SER A 593 15.90 10.18 -4.35
N LYS A 594 17.12 9.84 -4.76
CA LYS A 594 17.41 9.37 -6.13
C LYS A 594 17.44 7.84 -6.26
N ILE A 595 17.32 7.10 -5.16
CA ILE A 595 17.40 5.65 -5.18
C ILE A 595 16.00 5.08 -5.38
N LEU A 596 15.82 4.32 -6.45
CA LEU A 596 14.51 3.84 -6.91
C LEU A 596 13.78 3.00 -5.86
N GLY A 597 14.46 2.00 -5.29
CA GLY A 597 13.89 1.13 -4.27
C GLY A 597 13.62 1.86 -2.96
N MET A 598 14.42 2.88 -2.63
CA MET A 598 14.18 3.73 -1.47
C MET A 598 12.89 4.54 -1.63
N ASN A 599 12.66 5.15 -2.80
CA ASN A 599 11.41 5.87 -3.06
C ASN A 599 10.18 4.96 -3.01
N HIS A 600 10.30 3.73 -3.53
CA HIS A 600 9.20 2.76 -3.52
C HIS A 600 8.92 2.24 -2.10
N GLY A 601 9.94 1.80 -1.36
CA GLY A 601 9.77 1.30 0.00
C GLY A 601 9.36 2.38 1.00
N GLN A 602 9.95 3.59 0.91
CA GLN A 602 9.59 4.71 1.77
C GLN A 602 8.14 5.18 1.52
N ALA A 603 7.66 5.15 0.26
CA ALA A 603 6.26 5.44 -0.02
C ALA A 603 5.32 4.44 0.67
N ILE A 604 5.67 3.15 0.70
CA ILE A 604 4.92 2.11 1.45
C ILE A 604 4.97 2.38 2.95
N THR A 605 6.16 2.62 3.52
CA THR A 605 6.33 2.95 4.96
C THR A 605 5.48 4.16 5.35
N GLU A 606 5.50 5.23 4.57
CA GLU A 606 4.71 6.43 4.85
C GLU A 606 3.21 6.24 4.63
N TYR A 607 2.82 5.39 3.67
CA TYR A 607 1.42 4.98 3.52
C TYR A 607 0.93 4.27 4.79
N LEU A 608 1.70 3.31 5.30
CA LEU A 608 1.36 2.56 6.52
C LEU A 608 1.32 3.47 7.76
N ASN A 609 2.25 4.43 7.86
CA ASN A 609 2.21 5.46 8.89
C ASN A 609 0.93 6.32 8.81
N ARG A 610 0.49 6.66 7.59
CA ARG A 610 -0.67 7.54 7.38
C ARG A 610 -2.01 6.84 7.51
N PHE A 611 -2.15 5.60 7.03
CA PHE A 611 -3.43 4.90 6.92
C PHE A 611 -3.53 3.63 7.79
N LEU A 612 -2.49 3.30 8.56
CA LEU A 612 -2.45 2.12 9.42
C LEU A 612 -2.86 0.86 8.66
N GLY A 613 -2.20 0.56 7.55
CA GLY A 613 -2.63 -0.47 6.59
C GLY A 613 -2.73 -1.91 7.10
N SER A 614 -2.65 -2.16 8.39
CA SER A 614 -3.13 -3.40 9.00
C SER A 614 -4.51 -3.24 9.66
N ASN A 615 -5.17 -2.09 9.65
CA ASN A 615 -6.47 -1.86 10.30
C ASN A 615 -7.63 -1.65 9.33
N ASP A 616 -7.35 -1.63 8.03
CA ASP A 616 -8.32 -1.61 6.95
C ASP A 616 -7.88 -2.57 5.83
N GLU A 617 -8.79 -3.42 5.35
CA GLU A 617 -8.51 -4.42 4.32
C GLU A 617 -8.02 -3.78 3.01
N MET A 618 -8.56 -2.62 2.65
CA MET A 618 -8.18 -1.92 1.42
C MET A 618 -6.77 -1.38 1.53
N ASP A 619 -6.43 -0.73 2.65
CA ASP A 619 -5.10 -0.19 2.89
C ASP A 619 -4.04 -1.31 2.94
N ALA A 620 -4.36 -2.46 3.54
CA ALA A 620 -3.50 -3.64 3.54
C ALA A 620 -3.22 -4.13 2.12
N LYS A 621 -4.27 -4.21 1.30
CA LYS A 621 -4.18 -4.62 -0.09
C LYS A 621 -3.33 -3.65 -0.91
N MET A 622 -3.49 -2.33 -0.74
CA MET A 622 -2.76 -1.30 -1.52
C MET A 622 -1.26 -1.51 -1.45
N VAL A 623 -0.69 -1.64 -0.25
CA VAL A 623 0.76 -1.81 -0.09
C VAL A 623 1.24 -3.18 -0.56
N GLN A 624 0.44 -4.23 -0.35
CA GLN A 624 0.82 -5.60 -0.71
C GLN A 624 0.88 -5.82 -2.22
N GLN A 625 0.06 -5.13 -3.00
CA GLN A 625 -0.06 -5.33 -4.45
C GLN A 625 0.84 -4.42 -5.30
N TRP A 626 1.45 -3.39 -4.71
CA TRP A 626 2.19 -2.35 -5.44
C TRP A 626 3.64 -2.76 -5.70
N ILE A 627 3.89 -3.40 -6.85
CA ILE A 627 5.15 -4.11 -7.14
C ILE A 627 6.12 -3.26 -7.98
N LEU A 628 7.38 -3.20 -7.55
CA LEU A 628 8.50 -2.64 -8.31
C LEU A 628 9.11 -3.67 -9.28
N PHE A 629 8.84 -3.53 -10.57
CA PHE A 629 9.54 -4.25 -11.64
C PHE A 629 10.81 -3.50 -12.03
N GLY A 630 11.89 -3.71 -11.28
CA GLY A 630 13.16 -3.02 -11.50
C GLY A 630 14.23 -3.43 -10.49
N ASP A 631 15.41 -2.83 -10.63
CA ASP A 631 16.49 -2.95 -9.65
C ASP A 631 16.28 -1.92 -8.53
N PRO A 632 16.09 -2.33 -7.27
CA PRO A 632 15.81 -1.41 -6.16
C PRO A 632 17.04 -0.56 -5.78
N SER A 633 18.25 -0.98 -6.12
CA SER A 633 19.48 -0.22 -5.86
C SER A 633 19.76 0.85 -6.94
N LEU A 634 18.88 0.96 -7.95
CA LEU A 634 19.11 1.84 -9.09
C LEU A 634 19.06 3.31 -8.72
N ILE A 635 20.06 4.07 -9.16
CA ILE A 635 20.02 5.54 -9.09
C ILE A 635 19.24 6.08 -10.29
N ILE A 636 18.11 6.73 -10.03
CA ILE A 636 17.27 7.38 -11.03
C ILE A 636 18.07 8.52 -11.68
N GLY A 637 18.22 8.45 -13.01
CA GLY A 637 19.07 9.36 -13.79
C GLY A 637 20.52 8.94 -13.94
N GLY A 638 20.94 7.79 -13.37
CA GLY A 638 22.30 7.25 -13.49
C GLY A 638 23.33 7.94 -12.59
N TYR A 639 24.57 7.43 -12.60
CA TYR A 639 25.67 7.95 -11.77
C TYR A 639 26.36 9.11 -12.51
N GLY A 640 26.51 10.24 -11.83
CA GLY A 640 27.12 11.46 -12.36
C GLY A 640 28.39 11.85 -11.65
#